data_AF-A0A2A4R2P0-F1
#
_entry.id   AF-A0A2A4R2P0-F1
#
_cell.length_a   1.000
_cell.length_b   1.000
_cell.length_c   1.000
_cell.angle_alpha   90.00
_cell.angle_beta   90.00
_cell.angle_gamma   90.00
#
_symmetry.space_group_name_H-M   'P 1'
#
loop_
_entity.id
_entity.type
_entity.pdbx_description
1 polymer ?
#
loop_
_entity_poly.entity_id
_entity_poly.type
_entity_poly.pdbx_seq_one_letter_code
_entity_poly.pdbx_strand_id
1 'polypeptide(L)'
;MPKFNVITAGSVALANGSKDVVGLNTAINVSGVKRGDVFNSGGLVGTIDVVADDTHFTLIQAWPGETGAGQEYMITRDGGAVEIVGNETRLEEIIRKIEAGLFLVPGDEGTLASRAAHDGEESGFLYVVTDDASGDMFGYIKASATSGDWAGPFAWRGPQGNPGEQGPLGPPAEPSKTGLAVEQSNYDDEPTQFSFLAYDTSLLYFKLSASSGDWSTGIPWGKGDKGNTGEIAIGVVSTGAAGSNVIITNVGTSTDAILDITIPQGDRGYVGWSTVLAIESDVLRLVVRVVDWTDGEGSKPEVGMYIGPSGFVATAAEAVDIRGEPGLSSSTGDMFQSEYDPTASGKVLAAGVADSVEWAGVANKPATFPPSSTTLANDPAPQLGAPLDTNSKSIQFSNGTPLVSATAQTLGADGNTFALTGGGNIESINTVSVGCWFHLYVIDPLDIVHDGDGIIVQGGSTVSLRFGDMVHIWEYAVGKWWVYVSRADGTAVTAPASESYLINGDFTVNQRGAATKAQAVGVYGYDRWKGHTDGLEQVVEALPAGEYTLTWAGGGTATFGGTTAISPIVATVIAGNVSVIVPSTATLVSLVSGNRTASDPFAARLFGHELVLCQRYYWKSYDYDVAPGATGFDGSFYTQSNSSLKAVWAITFGQHLRIRPTVTWYSVSSGAPDKVYVQTGDVTPDLGSTGQSGVSVFASAASPGLHCYAQLTADAEIY
;
A
#
# COMPACT_ATOMS: atom_id res chain seq x y z
N MET A 1 20.06 2.72 -0.94
CA MET A 1 20.75 2.25 -2.16
C MET A 1 22.00 3.09 -2.35
N PRO A 2 23.22 2.53 -2.41
CA PRO A 2 24.43 3.34 -2.49
C PRO A 2 24.70 3.83 -3.91
N LYS A 3 25.30 5.03 -3.97
CA LYS A 3 25.52 5.91 -5.13
C LYS A 3 26.46 5.30 -6.19
N PHE A 4 26.02 5.20 -7.43
CA PHE A 4 26.88 4.95 -8.59
C PHE A 4 27.56 6.25 -9.04
N ASN A 5 28.69 6.61 -8.42
CA ASN A 5 29.48 7.81 -8.79
C ASN A 5 30.73 7.49 -9.64
N VAL A 6 30.84 6.25 -10.14
CA VAL A 6 32.03 5.77 -10.83
C VAL A 6 31.63 5.00 -12.09
N ILE A 7 32.21 5.36 -13.24
CA ILE A 7 32.02 4.68 -14.52
C ILE A 7 33.32 3.94 -14.87
N THR A 8 33.23 2.62 -15.06
CA THR A 8 34.38 1.73 -15.40
C THR A 8 34.08 0.76 -16.54
N ALA A 9 33.04 1.01 -17.36
CA ALA A 9 32.63 0.10 -18.43
C ALA A 9 33.35 0.45 -19.75
N GLY A 10 34.16 -0.48 -20.27
CA GLY A 10 34.83 -0.39 -21.57
C GLY A 10 36.33 -0.10 -21.45
N SER A 11 36.95 0.25 -22.58
CA SER A 11 38.38 0.57 -22.64
C SER A 11 38.61 1.81 -23.51
N VAL A 12 39.78 2.44 -23.39
CA VAL A 12 40.11 3.66 -24.15
C VAL A 12 41.46 3.55 -24.85
N ALA A 13 41.61 4.29 -25.95
CA ALA A 13 42.86 4.54 -26.62
C ALA A 13 43.36 5.94 -26.29
N LEU A 14 44.60 6.01 -25.79
CA LEU A 14 45.29 7.21 -25.35
C LEU A 14 46.60 7.33 -26.12
N ALA A 15 46.88 8.51 -26.64
CA ALA A 15 48.16 8.82 -27.27
C ALA A 15 48.94 9.84 -26.43
N ASN A 16 50.21 9.56 -26.16
CA ASN A 16 51.09 10.46 -25.43
C ASN A 16 51.15 11.84 -26.12
N GLY A 17 50.88 12.90 -25.37
CA GLY A 17 50.85 14.26 -25.89
C GLY A 17 49.59 14.63 -26.67
N SER A 18 48.62 13.72 -26.83
CA SER A 18 47.31 14.00 -27.41
C SER A 18 46.32 14.45 -26.34
N LYS A 19 45.36 15.29 -26.72
CA LYS A 19 44.19 15.60 -25.90
C LYS A 19 43.01 14.69 -26.20
N ASP A 20 43.03 13.99 -27.34
CA ASP A 20 41.93 13.14 -27.79
C ASP A 20 41.99 11.78 -27.12
N VAL A 21 40.84 11.36 -26.59
CA VAL A 21 40.63 10.04 -26.00
C VAL A 21 39.50 9.34 -26.74
N VAL A 22 39.80 8.16 -27.28
CA VAL A 22 38.83 7.35 -28.03
C VAL A 22 38.41 6.14 -27.20
N GLY A 23 37.16 6.10 -26.79
CA GLY A 23 36.52 4.97 -26.15
C GLY A 23 36.17 3.84 -27.12
N LEU A 24 36.43 2.61 -26.68
CA LEU A 24 36.05 1.36 -27.34
C LEU A 24 35.04 0.64 -26.44
N ASN A 25 33.85 0.38 -26.98
CA ASN A 25 32.71 -0.20 -26.25
C ASN A 25 32.28 0.63 -25.01
N THR A 26 32.29 1.95 -25.15
CA THR A 26 31.89 2.89 -24.10
C THR A 26 30.56 3.57 -24.44
N ALA A 27 29.80 3.99 -23.42
CA ALA A 27 28.56 4.75 -23.56
C ALA A 27 28.70 6.11 -22.85
N ILE A 28 29.71 6.90 -23.21
CA ILE A 28 30.21 8.05 -22.43
C ILE A 28 29.17 9.17 -22.31
N ASN A 29 28.45 9.47 -23.39
CA ASN A 29 27.44 10.52 -23.43
C ASN A 29 26.14 10.06 -22.75
N VAL A 30 25.69 8.84 -23.04
CA VAL A 30 24.51 8.22 -22.39
C VAL A 30 24.73 8.03 -20.88
N SER A 31 25.98 7.80 -20.46
CA SER A 31 26.35 7.71 -19.03
C SER A 31 26.45 9.07 -18.35
N GLY A 32 26.11 10.18 -19.03
CA GLY A 32 26.01 11.51 -18.44
C GLY A 32 27.33 12.12 -17.99
N VAL A 33 28.45 11.76 -18.63
CA VAL A 33 29.77 12.36 -18.42
C VAL A 33 29.76 13.80 -18.93
N LYS A 34 30.35 14.73 -18.18
CA LYS A 34 30.37 16.16 -18.52
C LYS A 34 31.78 16.73 -18.43
N ARG A 35 31.95 17.92 -19.02
CA ARG A 35 33.15 18.75 -18.81
C ARG A 35 33.40 18.95 -17.33
N GLY A 36 34.64 18.73 -16.88
CA GLY A 36 35.04 18.83 -15.48
C GLY A 36 35.10 17.50 -14.72
N ASP A 37 34.55 16.41 -15.27
CA ASP A 37 34.70 15.09 -14.68
C ASP A 37 36.16 14.61 -14.70
N VAL A 38 36.53 13.80 -13.71
CA VAL A 38 37.89 13.31 -13.52
C VAL A 38 38.05 11.95 -14.19
N PHE A 39 38.89 11.90 -15.22
CA PHE A 39 39.28 10.69 -15.94
C PHE A 39 40.58 10.12 -15.37
N ASN A 40 40.57 8.83 -15.03
CA ASN A 40 41.74 8.11 -14.51
C ASN A 40 42.03 6.90 -15.39
N SER A 41 43.29 6.73 -15.80
CA SER A 41 43.75 5.51 -16.49
C SER A 41 45.22 5.25 -16.18
N GLY A 42 45.59 4.00 -15.88
CA GLY A 42 46.97 3.62 -15.55
C GLY A 42 47.58 4.36 -14.35
N GLY A 43 46.76 4.88 -13.42
CA GLY A 43 47.21 5.66 -12.26
C GLY A 43 47.49 7.14 -12.54
N LEU A 44 47.24 7.61 -13.77
CA LEU A 44 47.34 9.02 -14.16
C LEU A 44 45.95 9.63 -14.28
N VAL A 45 45.86 10.92 -13.95
CA VAL A 45 44.61 11.69 -13.86
C VAL A 45 44.57 12.75 -14.96
N GLY A 46 43.44 12.86 -15.66
CA GLY A 46 43.13 13.94 -16.59
C GLY A 46 41.72 14.50 -16.35
N THR A 47 41.49 15.76 -16.69
CA THR A 47 40.16 16.39 -16.60
C THR A 47 39.53 16.48 -17.98
N ILE A 48 38.26 16.09 -18.10
CA ILE A 48 37.52 16.11 -19.37
C ILE A 48 37.15 17.55 -19.75
N ASP A 49 37.44 17.93 -20.99
CA ASP A 49 37.11 19.26 -21.56
C ASP A 49 35.84 19.23 -22.40
N VAL A 50 35.76 18.35 -23.40
CA VAL A 50 34.58 18.24 -24.27
C VAL A 50 34.28 16.77 -24.54
N VAL A 51 33.02 16.37 -24.38
CA VAL A 51 32.50 15.06 -24.80
C VAL A 51 31.88 15.25 -26.18
N ALA A 52 32.42 14.57 -27.19
CA ALA A 52 31.96 14.69 -28.57
C ALA A 52 30.84 13.69 -28.88
N ASP A 53 30.99 12.45 -28.42
CA ASP A 53 30.01 11.37 -28.58
C ASP A 53 30.22 10.26 -27.53
N ASP A 54 29.48 9.15 -27.64
CA ASP A 54 29.57 8.00 -26.72
C ASP A 54 30.94 7.29 -26.69
N THR A 55 31.78 7.58 -27.68
CA THR A 55 33.08 6.95 -27.91
C THR A 55 34.23 7.96 -28.00
N HIS A 56 33.99 9.27 -27.84
CA HIS A 56 35.04 10.28 -27.98
C HIS A 56 34.87 11.44 -27.00
N PHE A 57 35.96 11.78 -26.32
CA PHE A 57 36.08 13.00 -25.53
C PHE A 57 37.52 13.53 -25.54
N THR A 58 37.68 14.79 -25.18
CA THR A 58 38.98 15.46 -25.09
C THR A 58 39.31 15.85 -23.66
N LEU A 59 40.60 15.87 -23.34
CA LEU A 59 41.12 16.33 -22.04
C LEU A 59 41.56 17.79 -22.10
N ILE A 60 41.44 18.51 -20.97
CA ILE A 60 41.90 19.90 -20.85
C ILE A 60 43.42 19.97 -21.11
N GLN A 61 44.16 19.01 -20.55
CA GLN A 61 45.60 18.87 -20.68
C GLN A 61 45.93 17.68 -21.58
N ALA A 62 47.04 17.79 -22.32
CA ALA A 62 47.54 16.67 -23.11
C ALA A 62 47.88 15.48 -22.19
N TRP A 63 47.56 14.27 -22.63
CA TRP A 63 47.78 13.06 -21.85
C TRP A 63 49.27 12.88 -21.54
N PRO A 64 49.67 12.83 -20.26
CA PRO A 64 51.08 12.77 -19.87
C PRO A 64 51.65 11.33 -19.86
N GLY A 65 50.81 10.32 -20.07
CA GLY A 65 51.20 8.91 -20.04
C GLY A 65 51.63 8.35 -21.39
N GLU A 66 52.13 7.11 -21.39
CA GLU A 66 52.51 6.41 -22.61
C GLU A 66 51.30 6.15 -23.53
N THR A 67 51.56 6.06 -24.84
CA THR A 67 50.55 5.71 -25.84
C THR A 67 50.09 4.26 -25.64
N GLY A 68 48.81 4.03 -25.45
CA GLY A 68 48.23 2.71 -25.24
C GLY A 68 46.80 2.61 -25.77
N ALA A 69 46.49 1.51 -26.45
CA ALA A 69 45.13 1.18 -26.91
C ALA A 69 44.51 0.11 -25.99
N GLY A 70 43.23 0.25 -25.67
CA GLY A 70 42.50 -0.72 -24.85
C GLY A 70 42.80 -0.63 -23.35
N GLN A 71 43.20 0.54 -22.86
CA GLN A 71 43.49 0.77 -21.45
C GLN A 71 42.19 0.82 -20.62
N GLU A 72 42.23 0.24 -19.42
CA GLU A 72 41.13 0.39 -18.45
C GLU A 72 41.08 1.83 -17.92
N TYR A 73 39.87 2.30 -17.63
CA TYR A 73 39.67 3.65 -17.16
C TYR A 73 38.59 3.73 -16.07
N MET A 74 38.65 4.81 -15.30
CA MET A 74 37.67 5.17 -14.29
C MET A 74 37.34 6.65 -14.44
N ILE A 75 36.07 6.98 -14.65
CA ILE A 75 35.58 8.36 -14.57
C ILE A 75 34.87 8.56 -13.24
N THR A 76 35.31 9.56 -12.48
CA THR A 76 34.68 9.99 -11.23
C THR A 76 34.06 11.37 -11.45
N ARG A 77 32.77 11.50 -11.11
CA ARG A 77 32.08 12.78 -11.15
C ARG A 77 32.46 13.63 -9.93
N ASP A 78 32.97 14.84 -10.15
CA ASP A 78 33.23 15.79 -9.05
C ASP A 78 31.94 16.54 -8.70
N GLY A 79 31.31 16.14 -7.59
CA GLY A 79 30.04 16.67 -7.11
C GLY A 79 30.12 17.90 -6.20
N GLY A 80 31.23 18.66 -6.21
CA GLY A 80 31.44 19.72 -5.21
C GLY A 80 31.22 21.15 -5.68
N ALA A 81 31.78 21.55 -6.83
CA ALA A 81 32.00 22.97 -7.13
C ALA A 81 31.32 23.50 -8.40
N VAL A 82 30.86 22.63 -9.32
CA VAL A 82 30.32 23.06 -10.62
C VAL A 82 28.78 23.16 -10.62
N GLU A 83 28.08 22.38 -9.80
CA GLU A 83 26.62 22.51 -9.63
C GLU A 83 26.22 23.81 -8.91
N ILE A 84 27.05 24.31 -8.00
CA ILE A 84 26.78 25.56 -7.27
C ILE A 84 26.85 26.76 -8.22
N VAL A 85 27.92 26.88 -9.02
CA VAL A 85 28.08 27.99 -9.98
C VAL A 85 27.07 27.90 -11.13
N GLY A 86 26.72 26.69 -11.57
CA GLY A 86 25.68 26.49 -12.59
C GLY A 86 24.27 26.83 -12.09
N ASN A 87 23.97 26.53 -10.82
CA ASN A 87 22.71 26.90 -10.19
C ASN A 87 22.66 28.40 -9.88
N GLU A 88 23.77 29.00 -9.45
CA GLU A 88 23.88 30.45 -9.25
C GLU A 88 23.72 31.23 -10.56
N THR A 89 24.34 30.79 -11.66
CA THR A 89 24.17 31.45 -12.98
C THR A 89 22.73 31.36 -13.48
N ARG A 90 22.07 30.20 -13.27
CA ARG A 90 20.64 30.03 -13.62
C ARG A 90 19.73 30.84 -12.71
N LEU A 91 20.06 30.92 -11.42
CA LEU A 91 19.32 31.70 -10.45
C LEU A 91 19.47 33.20 -10.75
N GLU A 92 20.66 33.67 -11.10
CA GLU A 92 20.90 35.04 -11.56
C GLU A 92 20.15 35.36 -12.86
N GLU A 93 20.09 34.43 -13.81
CA GLU A 93 19.31 34.61 -15.03
C GLU A 93 17.80 34.69 -14.76
N ILE A 94 17.30 33.86 -13.83
CA ILE A 94 15.90 33.88 -13.37
C ILE A 94 15.61 35.17 -12.61
N ILE A 95 16.50 35.59 -11.71
CA ILE A 95 16.39 36.85 -10.95
C ILE A 95 16.39 38.03 -11.91
N ARG A 96 17.29 38.06 -12.91
CA ARG A 96 17.32 39.12 -13.93
C ARG A 96 16.04 39.18 -14.76
N LYS A 97 15.40 38.04 -15.05
CA LYS A 97 14.10 37.97 -15.76
C LYS A 97 12.94 38.43 -14.87
N ILE A 98 13.01 38.17 -13.56
CA ILE A 98 12.05 38.65 -12.55
C ILE A 98 12.18 40.17 -12.36
N GLU A 99 13.39 40.69 -12.18
CA GLU A 99 13.67 42.11 -11.98
C GLU A 99 13.36 42.96 -13.23
N ALA A 100 13.45 42.37 -14.42
CA ALA A 100 13.05 43.01 -15.68
C ALA A 100 11.52 42.96 -15.94
N GLY A 101 10.73 42.36 -15.04
CA GLY A 101 9.27 42.24 -15.19
C GLY A 101 8.84 41.40 -16.40
N LEU A 102 9.73 40.56 -16.92
CA LEU A 102 9.62 40.00 -18.27
C LEU A 102 9.10 38.55 -18.28
N PHE A 103 8.35 38.12 -17.27
CA PHE A 103 7.89 36.74 -17.25
C PHE A 103 6.74 36.49 -18.23
N LEU A 104 5.94 37.51 -18.60
CA LEU A 104 4.77 37.32 -19.48
C LEU A 104 4.31 38.65 -20.11
N VAL A 105 5.05 39.20 -21.08
CA VAL A 105 4.47 40.20 -21.99
C VAL A 105 4.06 39.46 -23.26
N PRO A 106 2.77 39.41 -23.61
CA PRO A 106 2.35 38.82 -24.88
C PRO A 106 2.98 39.59 -26.05
N GLY A 107 3.39 38.86 -27.09
CA GLY A 107 3.94 39.44 -28.31
C GLY A 107 2.90 40.24 -29.08
N ASP A 108 1.63 39.83 -29.01
CA ASP A 108 0.45 40.58 -29.44
C ASP A 108 -0.83 40.02 -28.79
N GLU A 109 -1.94 40.77 -28.85
CA GLU A 109 -3.25 40.36 -28.31
C GLU A 109 -4.42 40.73 -29.24
N GLY A 110 -5.48 39.91 -29.25
CA GLY A 110 -6.66 40.19 -30.06
C GLY A 110 -7.65 39.04 -30.16
N THR A 111 -8.40 38.97 -31.26
CA THR A 111 -9.37 37.88 -31.49
C THR A 111 -8.66 36.60 -31.96
N LEU A 112 -9.32 35.46 -31.83
CA LEU A 112 -8.80 34.18 -32.34
C LEU A 112 -8.59 34.21 -33.87
N ALA A 113 -9.42 34.96 -34.60
CA ALA A 113 -9.29 35.13 -36.03
C ALA A 113 -8.02 35.91 -36.42
N SER A 114 -7.63 36.90 -35.61
CA SER A 114 -6.42 37.70 -35.84
C SER A 114 -5.12 36.92 -35.55
N ARG A 115 -5.16 35.85 -34.74
CA ARG A 115 -3.98 35.00 -34.45
C ARG A 115 -3.30 34.46 -35.71
N ALA A 116 -4.10 34.09 -36.72
CA ALA A 116 -3.58 33.50 -37.97
C ALA A 116 -2.62 34.44 -38.71
N ALA A 117 -2.68 35.75 -38.47
CA ALA A 117 -1.72 36.72 -39.02
C ALA A 117 -0.29 36.53 -38.47
N HIS A 118 -0.13 35.84 -37.34
CA HIS A 118 1.14 35.59 -36.65
C HIS A 118 1.64 34.14 -36.83
N ASP A 119 1.09 33.41 -37.80
CA ASP A 119 1.44 32.00 -38.04
C ASP A 119 2.93 31.83 -38.41
N GLY A 120 3.59 32.87 -38.93
CA GLY A 120 5.01 32.86 -39.33
C GLY A 120 6.03 33.24 -38.26
N GLU A 121 5.60 33.48 -37.02
CA GLU A 121 6.50 33.90 -35.92
C GLU A 121 7.41 32.77 -35.42
N GLU A 122 8.52 33.14 -34.76
CA GLU A 122 9.48 32.19 -34.20
C GLU A 122 8.92 31.34 -33.05
N SER A 123 9.56 30.20 -32.77
CA SER A 123 9.20 29.36 -31.62
C SER A 123 9.29 30.15 -30.31
N GLY A 124 8.25 30.04 -29.48
CA GLY A 124 8.14 30.79 -28.23
C GLY A 124 7.37 32.12 -28.31
N PHE A 125 6.94 32.56 -29.49
CA PHE A 125 6.04 33.73 -29.62
C PHE A 125 4.69 33.46 -28.95
N LEU A 126 4.27 34.35 -28.06
CA LEU A 126 3.04 34.26 -27.26
C LEU A 126 1.97 35.22 -27.81
N TYR A 127 0.81 34.68 -28.22
CA TYR A 127 -0.37 35.45 -28.63
C TYR A 127 -1.52 35.23 -27.63
N VAL A 128 -2.16 36.30 -27.16
CA VAL A 128 -3.27 36.22 -26.20
C VAL A 128 -4.59 36.56 -26.89
N VAL A 129 -5.56 35.64 -26.78
CA VAL A 129 -6.93 35.82 -27.23
C VAL A 129 -7.75 36.43 -26.11
N THR A 130 -8.32 37.60 -26.38
CA THR A 130 -9.06 38.43 -25.40
C THR A 130 -10.57 38.51 -25.64
N ASP A 131 -11.05 37.98 -26.77
CA ASP A 131 -12.45 37.98 -27.19
C ASP A 131 -12.97 36.56 -27.35
N ASP A 132 -13.09 35.83 -26.24
CA ASP A 132 -13.90 34.62 -26.19
C ASP A 132 -15.32 34.96 -25.68
N ALA A 133 -16.34 34.27 -26.21
CA ALA A 133 -17.75 34.48 -25.86
C ALA A 133 -18.05 34.20 -24.38
N SER A 134 -17.12 33.55 -23.67
CA SER A 134 -17.15 33.25 -22.24
C SER A 134 -16.58 34.38 -21.35
N GLY A 135 -15.87 35.36 -21.93
CA GLY A 135 -15.13 36.39 -21.19
C GLY A 135 -13.78 35.94 -20.61
N ASP A 136 -13.31 34.75 -20.97
CA ASP A 136 -12.00 34.23 -20.55
C ASP A 136 -10.87 34.58 -21.53
N MET A 137 -9.66 34.74 -20.99
CA MET A 137 -8.44 34.99 -21.77
C MET A 137 -7.67 33.69 -21.99
N PHE A 138 -7.26 33.42 -23.22
CA PHE A 138 -6.48 32.23 -23.58
C PHE A 138 -5.19 32.61 -24.26
N GLY A 139 -4.08 32.00 -23.85
CA GLY A 139 -2.80 32.14 -24.55
C GLY A 139 -2.55 31.01 -25.52
N TYR A 140 -1.78 31.32 -26.57
CA TYR A 140 -1.24 30.39 -27.56
C TYR A 140 0.24 30.68 -27.75
N ILE A 141 1.08 29.65 -27.81
CA ILE A 141 2.52 29.79 -28.03
C ILE A 141 2.90 29.09 -29.32
N LYS A 142 3.73 29.70 -30.15
CA LYS A 142 4.32 29.01 -31.32
C LYS A 142 5.19 27.85 -30.85
N ALA A 143 4.74 26.62 -31.13
CA ALA A 143 5.47 25.41 -30.73
C ALA A 143 6.78 25.27 -31.53
N SER A 144 6.74 25.67 -32.80
CA SER A 144 7.90 25.72 -33.68
C SER A 144 7.81 26.91 -34.64
N ALA A 145 8.87 27.18 -35.42
CA ALA A 145 8.87 28.16 -36.50
C ALA A 145 8.04 27.73 -37.74
N THR A 146 7.41 26.54 -37.70
CA THR A 146 6.54 26.06 -38.78
C THR A 146 5.24 26.83 -38.80
N SER A 147 4.78 27.28 -39.98
CA SER A 147 3.57 28.10 -40.12
C SER A 147 2.35 27.44 -39.48
N GLY A 148 1.66 28.14 -38.60
CA GLY A 148 0.40 27.68 -37.99
C GLY A 148 0.55 26.61 -36.90
N ASP A 149 1.79 26.24 -36.54
CA ASP A 149 2.07 25.30 -35.44
C ASP A 149 2.00 26.01 -34.07
N TRP A 150 0.85 25.90 -33.42
CA TRP A 150 0.54 26.55 -32.14
C TRP A 150 0.27 25.51 -31.04
N ALA A 151 0.89 25.70 -29.88
CA ALA A 151 0.56 25.03 -28.63
C ALA A 151 -0.45 25.87 -27.83
N GLY A 152 -1.51 25.24 -27.34
CA GLY A 152 -2.63 25.87 -26.63
C GLY A 152 -4.00 25.40 -27.16
N PRO A 153 -5.12 26.01 -26.70
CA PRO A 153 -5.18 27.11 -25.75
C PRO A 153 -4.75 26.71 -24.34
N PHE A 154 -4.06 27.62 -23.65
CA PHE A 154 -3.90 27.55 -22.19
C PHE A 154 -4.66 28.72 -21.58
N ALA A 155 -5.46 28.46 -20.55
CA ALA A 155 -6.20 29.49 -19.84
C ALA A 155 -5.21 30.43 -19.14
N TRP A 156 -5.33 31.74 -19.37
CA TRP A 156 -4.53 32.75 -18.70
C TRP A 156 -5.14 33.09 -17.34
N ARG A 157 -5.27 32.08 -16.48
CA ARG A 157 -5.53 32.25 -15.06
C ARG A 157 -4.52 31.38 -14.32
N GLY A 158 -3.70 31.99 -13.47
CA GLY A 158 -3.04 31.20 -12.42
C GLY A 158 -4.10 30.59 -11.52
N PRO A 159 -3.84 29.45 -10.85
CA PRO A 159 -4.69 29.04 -9.74
C PRO A 159 -4.81 30.24 -8.79
N GLN A 160 -6.04 30.66 -8.47
CA GLN A 160 -6.27 31.66 -7.44
C GLN A 160 -5.47 31.21 -6.22
N GLY A 161 -4.51 32.04 -5.77
CA GLY A 161 -3.66 31.68 -4.65
C GLY A 161 -4.53 31.21 -3.49
N ASN A 162 -4.11 30.14 -2.80
CA ASN A 162 -4.76 29.72 -1.57
C ASN A 162 -5.00 30.99 -0.72
N PRO A 163 -6.22 31.22 -0.21
CA PRO A 163 -6.45 32.29 0.74
C PRO A 163 -5.34 32.20 1.79
N GLY A 164 -4.60 33.30 2.00
CA GLY A 164 -3.43 33.28 2.88
C GLY A 164 -3.80 32.65 4.23
N GLU A 165 -2.88 31.89 4.84
CA GLU A 165 -3.10 31.34 6.16
C GLU A 165 -3.68 32.43 7.05
N GLN A 166 -4.85 32.16 7.63
CA GLN A 166 -5.49 33.09 8.55
C GLN A 166 -4.45 33.46 9.60
N GLY A 167 -4.08 34.75 9.64
CA GLY A 167 -3.10 35.24 10.61
C GLY A 167 -3.52 34.80 12.02
N PRO A 168 -2.55 34.64 12.94
CA PRO A 168 -2.83 34.19 14.30
C PRO A 168 -4.03 34.96 14.86
N LEU A 169 -4.99 34.22 15.41
CA LEU A 169 -6.23 34.76 15.97
C LEU A 169 -5.86 35.99 16.80
N GLY A 170 -6.26 37.17 16.31
CA GLY A 170 -6.13 38.39 17.11
C GLY A 170 -6.84 38.18 18.44
N PRO A 171 -6.41 38.85 19.54
CA PRO A 171 -7.12 38.77 20.80
C PRO A 171 -8.62 39.01 20.53
N PRO A 172 -9.52 38.16 21.04
CA PRO A 172 -10.93 38.22 20.69
C PRO A 172 -11.42 39.65 20.93
N ALA A 173 -12.03 40.26 19.91
CA ALA A 173 -12.72 41.52 20.08
C ALA A 173 -13.84 41.27 21.10
N GLU A 174 -13.62 41.65 22.34
CA GLU A 174 -14.63 41.50 23.37
C GLU A 174 -15.83 42.38 22.97
N PRO A 175 -17.04 41.81 22.85
CA PRO A 175 -18.24 42.61 22.64
C PRO A 175 -18.34 43.65 23.76
N SER A 176 -18.80 44.86 23.44
CA SER A 176 -18.98 45.90 24.46
C SER A 176 -19.94 45.42 25.57
N LYS A 177 -20.96 44.64 25.19
CA LYS A 177 -21.86 43.92 26.09
C LYS A 177 -22.32 42.57 25.55
N THR A 178 -22.66 41.68 26.46
CA THR A 178 -23.29 40.38 26.19
C THR A 178 -24.59 40.27 26.99
N GLY A 179 -25.67 39.82 26.36
CA GLY A 179 -27.01 39.75 26.99
C GLY A 179 -27.97 38.85 26.20
N LEU A 180 -29.24 38.84 26.58
CA LEU A 180 -30.31 38.23 25.78
C LEU A 180 -30.67 39.14 24.60
N ALA A 181 -31.14 38.59 23.47
CA ALA A 181 -31.54 39.38 22.30
C ALA A 181 -32.59 40.45 22.64
N VAL A 182 -33.49 40.14 23.59
CA VAL A 182 -34.51 41.08 24.07
C VAL A 182 -33.93 42.29 24.81
N GLU A 183 -32.73 42.15 25.39
CA GLU A 183 -32.06 43.21 26.14
C GLU A 183 -31.27 44.17 25.24
N GLN A 184 -31.18 43.90 23.93
CA GLN A 184 -30.51 44.76 22.95
C GLN A 184 -31.05 46.19 22.99
N SER A 185 -32.39 46.33 23.06
CA SER A 185 -33.07 47.64 23.08
C SER A 185 -32.70 48.51 24.28
N ASN A 186 -32.19 47.92 25.37
CA ASN A 186 -31.72 48.67 26.54
C ASN A 186 -30.44 49.48 26.25
N TYR A 187 -29.78 49.21 25.12
CA TYR A 187 -28.53 49.84 24.68
C TYR A 187 -28.72 50.70 23.42
N ASP A 188 -29.96 51.07 23.08
CA ASP A 188 -30.30 51.82 21.88
C ASP A 188 -29.63 53.20 21.81
N ASP A 189 -29.32 53.81 22.95
CA ASP A 189 -28.72 55.14 23.08
C ASP A 189 -27.18 55.14 23.17
N GLU A 190 -26.54 53.98 23.03
CA GLU A 190 -25.08 53.87 23.06
C GLU A 190 -24.42 54.52 21.82
N PRO A 191 -23.12 54.88 21.86
CA PRO A 191 -22.44 55.50 20.73
C PRO A 191 -22.16 54.51 19.58
N THR A 192 -21.80 55.04 18.41
CA THR A 192 -21.28 54.24 17.29
C THR A 192 -20.08 53.41 17.73
N GLN A 193 -19.90 52.23 17.13
CA GLN A 193 -18.89 51.22 17.52
C GLN A 193 -19.21 50.41 18.78
N PHE A 194 -20.32 50.68 19.46
CA PHE A 194 -20.83 49.80 20.51
C PHE A 194 -21.32 48.48 19.89
N SER A 195 -20.92 47.36 20.49
CA SER A 195 -21.27 46.01 20.04
C SER A 195 -22.01 45.21 21.12
N PHE A 196 -23.11 44.57 20.74
CA PHE A 196 -23.96 43.77 21.62
C PHE A 196 -24.03 42.33 21.11
N LEU A 197 -23.55 41.37 21.91
CA LEU A 197 -23.65 39.94 21.63
C LEU A 197 -24.88 39.36 22.34
N ALA A 198 -25.85 38.90 21.56
CA ALA A 198 -27.00 38.15 22.05
C ALA A 198 -26.63 36.67 22.16
N TYR A 199 -26.42 36.16 23.38
CA TYR A 199 -25.95 34.78 23.57
C TYR A 199 -27.03 33.71 23.39
N ASP A 200 -28.31 34.09 23.48
CA ASP A 200 -29.47 33.24 23.25
C ASP A 200 -29.72 32.97 21.75
N THR A 201 -29.35 33.92 20.90
CA THR A 201 -29.51 33.83 19.44
C THR A 201 -28.17 33.65 18.71
N SER A 202 -27.04 33.73 19.43
CA SER A 202 -25.69 33.68 18.88
C SER A 202 -25.43 34.72 17.78
N LEU A 203 -26.03 35.90 17.92
CA LEU A 203 -25.91 37.01 16.96
C LEU A 203 -25.18 38.20 17.61
N LEU A 204 -24.20 38.74 16.90
CA LEU A 204 -23.52 39.99 17.23
C LEU A 204 -24.12 41.15 16.44
N TYR A 205 -24.42 42.25 17.13
CA TYR A 205 -24.95 43.48 16.56
C TYR A 205 -24.00 44.65 16.81
N PHE A 206 -23.93 45.59 15.86
CA PHE A 206 -23.15 46.83 15.97
C PHE A 206 -24.05 48.05 15.82
N LYS A 207 -23.84 49.09 16.63
CA LYS A 207 -24.49 50.39 16.43
C LYS A 207 -23.92 51.10 15.20
N LEU A 208 -24.78 51.33 14.21
CA LEU A 208 -24.43 51.95 12.93
C LEU A 208 -24.35 53.48 13.03
N SER A 209 -25.17 54.10 13.88
CA SER A 209 -25.13 55.53 14.17
C SER A 209 -25.44 55.83 15.65
N ALA A 210 -25.23 57.07 16.10
CA ALA A 210 -25.62 57.52 17.44
C ALA A 210 -27.15 57.68 17.60
N SER A 211 -27.94 57.47 16.53
CA SER A 211 -29.40 57.54 16.56
C SER A 211 -29.98 56.35 17.31
N SER A 212 -30.97 56.58 18.18
CA SER A 212 -31.59 55.52 19.00
C SER A 212 -32.13 54.37 18.13
N GLY A 213 -31.77 53.14 18.47
CA GLY A 213 -32.24 51.91 17.79
C GLY A 213 -31.60 51.57 16.43
N ASP A 214 -30.57 52.31 16.00
CA ASP A 214 -29.93 52.08 14.69
C ASP A 214 -28.82 51.01 14.75
N TRP A 215 -29.25 49.74 14.65
CA TRP A 215 -28.38 48.55 14.72
C TRP A 215 -28.13 47.90 13.37
N SER A 216 -26.98 47.23 13.23
CA SER A 216 -26.69 46.35 12.11
C SER A 216 -27.62 45.14 12.10
N THR A 217 -27.73 44.46 10.96
CA THR A 217 -28.26 43.10 10.94
C THR A 217 -27.36 42.21 11.81
N GLY A 218 -27.97 41.27 12.54
CA GLY A 218 -27.23 40.35 13.41
C GLY A 218 -26.27 39.48 12.62
N ILE A 219 -25.02 39.39 13.07
CA ILE A 219 -23.96 38.58 12.46
C ILE A 219 -23.77 37.33 13.32
N PRO A 220 -23.90 36.11 12.78
CA PRO A 220 -23.64 34.88 13.52
C PRO A 220 -22.25 34.88 14.16
N TRP A 221 -22.21 34.73 15.49
CA TRP A 221 -20.98 34.70 16.27
C TRP A 221 -20.58 33.24 16.54
N GLY A 222 -19.65 32.75 15.73
CA GLY A 222 -19.20 31.35 15.73
C GLY A 222 -18.64 30.97 14.37
N LYS A 223 -17.69 30.04 14.33
CA LYS A 223 -16.91 29.59 13.16
C LYS A 223 -17.77 29.50 11.88
N GLY A 224 -17.29 30.11 10.78
CA GLY A 224 -17.91 29.99 9.47
C GLY A 224 -17.97 28.54 8.97
N ASP A 225 -18.89 28.25 8.06
CA ASP A 225 -19.05 26.92 7.48
C ASP A 225 -17.71 26.42 6.93
N LYS A 226 -17.39 25.15 7.23
CA LYS A 226 -16.20 24.50 6.69
C LYS A 226 -16.34 24.47 5.17
N GLY A 227 -15.34 24.96 4.44
CA GLY A 227 -15.29 24.80 3.00
C GLY A 227 -15.40 23.33 2.60
N ASN A 228 -16.15 23.04 1.54
CA ASN A 228 -16.31 21.68 1.02
C ASN A 228 -14.92 21.12 0.67
N THR A 229 -14.62 19.91 1.13
CA THR A 229 -13.40 19.18 0.77
C THR A 229 -13.46 18.86 -0.72
N GLY A 230 -12.37 19.08 -1.47
CA GLY A 230 -12.34 18.70 -2.87
C GLY A 230 -12.34 17.18 -3.04
N GLU A 231 -13.21 16.66 -3.90
CA GLU A 231 -13.35 15.23 -4.18
C GLU A 231 -12.86 14.93 -5.60
N ILE A 232 -12.25 13.76 -5.80
CA ILE A 232 -11.84 13.26 -7.12
C ILE A 232 -12.50 11.90 -7.30
N ALA A 233 -13.36 11.79 -8.31
CA ALA A 233 -14.04 10.56 -8.69
C ALA A 233 -13.58 10.08 -10.08
N ILE A 234 -13.70 8.77 -10.30
CA ILE A 234 -13.57 8.18 -11.64
C ILE A 234 -14.96 8.15 -12.27
N GLY A 235 -15.07 8.72 -13.47
CA GLY A 235 -16.29 8.70 -14.26
C GLY A 235 -16.38 7.45 -15.13
N VAL A 236 -16.61 7.63 -16.43
CA VAL A 236 -16.76 6.52 -17.38
C VAL A 236 -15.39 5.95 -17.72
N VAL A 237 -15.24 4.63 -17.57
CA VAL A 237 -14.12 3.88 -18.14
C VAL A 237 -14.61 3.19 -19.41
N SER A 238 -14.01 3.51 -20.56
CA SER A 238 -14.38 2.95 -21.87
C SER A 238 -13.18 2.35 -22.59
N THR A 239 -13.46 1.44 -23.53
CA THR A 239 -12.40 0.81 -24.35
C THR A 239 -12.29 1.52 -25.69
N GLY A 240 -11.10 2.05 -25.99
CA GLY A 240 -10.75 2.70 -27.26
C GLY A 240 -10.30 1.73 -28.34
N ALA A 241 -10.07 2.26 -29.54
CA ALA A 241 -9.56 1.48 -30.67
C ALA A 241 -8.18 0.87 -30.36
N ALA A 242 -7.88 -0.27 -30.97
CA ALA A 242 -6.58 -0.90 -30.79
C ALA A 242 -5.45 0.01 -31.31
N GLY A 243 -4.38 0.13 -30.54
CA GLY A 243 -3.24 1.00 -30.84
C GLY A 243 -3.44 2.49 -30.58
N SER A 244 -4.58 2.95 -30.03
CA SER A 244 -4.76 4.34 -29.61
C SER A 244 -4.04 4.64 -28.29
N ASN A 245 -3.74 5.91 -28.02
CA ASN A 245 -3.23 6.34 -26.71
C ASN A 245 -4.34 6.26 -25.64
N VAL A 246 -3.95 6.19 -24.37
CA VAL A 246 -4.87 6.36 -23.23
C VAL A 246 -5.33 7.82 -23.18
N ILE A 247 -6.64 8.04 -23.04
CA ILE A 247 -7.24 9.38 -22.94
C ILE A 247 -7.85 9.54 -21.55
N ILE A 248 -7.55 10.65 -20.87
CA ILE A 248 -8.14 11.02 -19.57
C ILE A 248 -8.75 12.41 -19.72
N THR A 249 -10.04 12.54 -19.42
CA THR A 249 -10.78 13.81 -19.53
C THR A 249 -11.46 14.13 -18.21
N ASN A 250 -11.24 15.33 -17.65
CA ASN A 250 -12.03 15.79 -16.52
C ASN A 250 -13.36 16.34 -17.03
N VAL A 251 -14.46 15.68 -16.68
CA VAL A 251 -15.84 16.11 -16.96
C VAL A 251 -16.51 16.76 -15.75
N GLY A 252 -15.84 16.77 -14.60
CA GLY A 252 -16.27 17.44 -13.37
C GLY A 252 -15.78 18.89 -13.27
N THR A 253 -15.83 19.45 -12.06
CA THR A 253 -15.34 20.80 -11.77
C THR A 253 -13.91 20.76 -11.21
N SER A 254 -13.26 21.92 -11.05
CA SER A 254 -11.92 22.00 -10.45
C SER A 254 -11.90 21.64 -8.96
N THR A 255 -13.05 21.63 -8.29
CA THR A 255 -13.21 21.31 -6.87
C THR A 255 -13.89 19.96 -6.64
N ASP A 256 -14.46 19.36 -7.68
CA ASP A 256 -15.10 18.05 -7.65
C ASP A 256 -14.88 17.38 -9.01
N ALA A 257 -13.67 16.84 -9.18
CA ALA A 257 -13.17 16.38 -10.47
C ALA A 257 -13.70 14.97 -10.77
N ILE A 258 -14.21 14.77 -11.97
CA ILE A 258 -14.70 13.46 -12.44
C ILE A 258 -13.88 13.10 -13.67
N LEU A 259 -13.06 12.06 -13.58
CA LEU A 259 -12.15 11.66 -14.65
C LEU A 259 -12.72 10.51 -15.49
N ASP A 260 -13.07 10.79 -16.73
CA ASP A 260 -13.39 9.78 -17.73
C ASP A 260 -12.11 9.23 -18.35
N ILE A 261 -11.98 7.90 -18.41
CA ILE A 261 -10.78 7.20 -18.89
C ILE A 261 -11.13 6.33 -20.10
N THR A 262 -10.41 6.50 -21.20
CA THR A 262 -10.48 5.59 -22.36
C THR A 262 -9.20 4.78 -22.48
N ILE A 263 -9.32 3.45 -22.37
CA ILE A 263 -8.21 2.48 -22.40
C ILE A 263 -8.21 1.78 -23.77
N PRO A 264 -7.11 1.76 -24.54
CA PRO A 264 -7.08 1.06 -25.83
C PRO A 264 -7.28 -0.45 -25.69
N GLN A 265 -8.03 -1.06 -26.62
CA GLN A 265 -8.10 -2.52 -26.74
C GLN A 265 -6.77 -3.10 -27.23
N GLY A 266 -6.44 -4.32 -26.83
CA GLY A 266 -5.34 -5.07 -27.45
C GLY A 266 -5.66 -5.49 -28.89
N ASP A 267 -4.62 -5.59 -29.74
CA ASP A 267 -4.77 -6.14 -31.08
C ASP A 267 -5.27 -7.59 -31.03
N ARG A 268 -6.22 -7.93 -31.90
CA ARG A 268 -6.74 -9.31 -32.02
C ARG A 268 -5.70 -10.18 -32.75
N GLY A 269 -5.43 -11.38 -32.22
CA GLY A 269 -4.63 -12.40 -32.91
C GLY A 269 -5.37 -13.02 -34.10
N TYR A 270 -4.63 -13.36 -35.16
CA TYR A 270 -5.17 -14.00 -36.38
C TYR A 270 -5.73 -15.40 -36.10
N VAL A 271 -6.78 -15.80 -36.82
CA VAL A 271 -7.33 -17.17 -36.81
C VAL A 271 -6.45 -18.11 -37.66
N GLY A 272 -6.14 -19.31 -37.16
CA GLY A 272 -5.33 -20.30 -37.88
C GLY A 272 -6.09 -20.98 -39.04
N TRP A 273 -5.38 -21.33 -40.12
CA TRP A 273 -5.95 -21.99 -41.30
C TRP A 273 -6.25 -23.49 -41.06
N SER A 274 -7.41 -23.96 -41.51
CA SER A 274 -7.82 -25.38 -41.52
C SER A 274 -7.56 -26.03 -42.88
N THR A 275 -7.09 -27.28 -42.92
CA THR A 275 -6.82 -27.99 -44.18
C THR A 275 -8.08 -28.56 -44.83
N VAL A 276 -8.16 -28.48 -46.15
CA VAL A 276 -9.09 -29.25 -46.98
C VAL A 276 -8.31 -30.37 -47.67
N LEU A 277 -8.73 -31.62 -47.47
CA LEU A 277 -8.00 -32.81 -47.86
C LEU A 277 -8.72 -33.59 -48.96
N ALA A 278 -7.95 -34.21 -49.86
CA ALA A 278 -8.43 -35.18 -50.85
C ALA A 278 -7.53 -36.42 -50.88
N ILE A 279 -8.11 -37.57 -51.23
CA ILE A 279 -7.36 -38.81 -51.42
C ILE A 279 -7.00 -38.93 -52.90
N GLU A 280 -5.72 -39.22 -53.18
CA GLU A 280 -5.19 -39.43 -54.52
C GLU A 280 -4.58 -40.83 -54.64
N SER A 281 -4.79 -41.48 -55.79
CA SER A 281 -4.19 -42.79 -56.07
C SER A 281 -2.79 -42.63 -56.65
N ASP A 282 -1.79 -43.06 -55.89
CA ASP A 282 -0.41 -43.17 -56.35
C ASP A 282 -0.08 -44.63 -56.68
N VAL A 283 -0.44 -45.04 -57.89
CA VAL A 283 -0.26 -46.41 -58.43
C VAL A 283 -0.87 -47.49 -57.52
N LEU A 284 -0.09 -48.07 -56.61
CA LEU A 284 -0.48 -49.12 -55.66
C LEU A 284 -0.65 -48.59 -54.22
N ARG A 285 -0.59 -47.27 -53.99
CA ARG A 285 -0.77 -46.59 -52.69
C ARG A 285 -1.95 -45.61 -52.72
N LEU A 286 -2.53 -45.28 -51.56
CA LEU A 286 -3.47 -44.17 -51.44
C LEU A 286 -2.82 -43.12 -50.54
N VAL A 287 -2.76 -41.88 -51.02
CA VAL A 287 -2.10 -40.78 -50.30
C VAL A 287 -3.07 -39.62 -50.10
N VAL A 288 -2.85 -38.82 -49.06
CA VAL A 288 -3.70 -37.66 -48.74
C VAL A 288 -3.00 -36.38 -49.19
N ARG A 289 -3.67 -35.59 -50.02
CA ARG A 289 -3.23 -34.29 -50.53
C ARG A 289 -4.03 -33.15 -49.91
N VAL A 290 -3.35 -32.07 -49.55
CA VAL A 290 -3.98 -30.80 -49.17
C VAL A 290 -4.38 -30.07 -50.46
N VAL A 291 -5.69 -30.02 -50.71
CA VAL A 291 -6.25 -29.39 -51.92
C VAL A 291 -6.60 -27.92 -51.70
N ASP A 292 -6.90 -27.55 -50.46
CA ASP A 292 -7.19 -26.17 -50.11
C ASP A 292 -7.02 -25.88 -48.61
N TRP A 293 -7.21 -24.62 -48.21
CA TRP A 293 -7.28 -24.17 -46.83
C TRP A 293 -8.48 -23.25 -46.61
N THR A 294 -9.19 -23.43 -45.48
CA THR A 294 -10.37 -22.63 -45.09
C THR A 294 -10.22 -22.03 -43.70
N ASP A 295 -11.09 -21.06 -43.39
CA ASP A 295 -11.32 -20.51 -42.04
C ASP A 295 -10.12 -19.86 -41.34
N GLY A 296 -9.08 -19.45 -42.08
CA GLY A 296 -7.93 -18.71 -41.54
C GLY A 296 -7.86 -17.25 -41.98
N GLU A 297 -7.10 -16.46 -41.23
CA GLU A 297 -6.80 -15.05 -41.54
C GLU A 297 -5.29 -14.87 -41.81
N GLY A 298 -4.92 -13.90 -42.64
CA GLY A 298 -3.52 -13.65 -43.04
C GLY A 298 -3.13 -14.29 -44.38
N SER A 299 -1.83 -14.55 -44.59
CA SER A 299 -1.34 -15.14 -45.84
C SER A 299 -1.68 -16.64 -45.89
N LYS A 300 -2.40 -17.07 -46.94
CA LYS A 300 -2.84 -18.46 -47.12
C LYS A 300 -1.65 -19.41 -47.32
N PRO A 301 -1.60 -20.56 -46.62
CA PRO A 301 -0.53 -21.55 -46.81
C PRO A 301 -0.54 -22.19 -48.19
N GLU A 302 0.60 -22.79 -48.58
CA GLU A 302 0.76 -23.42 -49.90
C GLU A 302 -0.18 -24.62 -50.08
N VAL A 303 -0.77 -24.74 -51.28
CA VAL A 303 -1.69 -25.82 -51.65
C VAL A 303 -0.98 -26.85 -52.53
N GLY A 304 -1.46 -28.09 -52.49
CA GLY A 304 -0.95 -29.16 -53.35
C GLY A 304 0.10 -30.06 -52.70
N MET A 305 0.47 -29.80 -51.44
CA MET A 305 1.32 -30.67 -50.63
C MET A 305 0.60 -31.95 -50.21
N TYR A 306 1.36 -32.99 -49.85
CA TYR A 306 0.86 -34.27 -49.35
C TYR A 306 1.22 -34.48 -47.87
N ILE A 307 0.49 -35.35 -47.18
CA ILE A 307 0.79 -35.70 -45.78
C ILE A 307 1.88 -36.79 -45.75
N GLY A 308 3.06 -36.42 -45.26
CA GLY A 308 4.18 -37.30 -44.97
C GLY A 308 4.26 -37.71 -43.50
N PRO A 309 5.23 -38.57 -43.14
CA PRO A 309 5.32 -39.14 -41.78
C PRO A 309 5.70 -38.14 -40.69
N SER A 310 6.26 -36.98 -41.05
CA SER A 310 6.68 -35.92 -40.11
C SER A 310 6.14 -34.52 -40.47
N GLY A 311 5.23 -34.41 -41.45
CA GLY A 311 4.69 -33.12 -41.89
C GLY A 311 4.26 -33.12 -43.36
N PHE A 312 4.11 -31.93 -43.95
CA PHE A 312 3.76 -31.77 -45.36
C PHE A 312 4.97 -32.03 -46.28
N VAL A 313 4.76 -32.79 -47.35
CA VAL A 313 5.77 -33.14 -48.36
C VAL A 313 5.31 -32.71 -49.75
N ALA A 314 6.26 -32.43 -50.64
CA ALA A 314 5.96 -31.85 -51.96
C ALA A 314 5.45 -32.86 -52.98
N THR A 315 5.69 -34.15 -52.77
CA THR A 315 5.40 -35.20 -53.76
C THR A 315 4.62 -36.37 -53.17
N ALA A 316 3.77 -36.99 -54.00
CA ALA A 316 3.03 -38.21 -53.62
C ALA A 316 3.97 -39.38 -53.27
N ALA A 317 5.19 -39.41 -53.84
CA ALA A 317 6.18 -40.45 -53.57
C ALA A 317 6.57 -40.52 -52.08
N GLU A 318 6.69 -39.35 -51.44
CA GLU A 318 7.13 -39.17 -50.05
C GLU A 318 5.97 -39.20 -49.03
N ALA A 319 4.73 -39.27 -49.53
CA ALA A 319 3.54 -39.27 -48.69
C ALA A 319 3.31 -40.64 -48.01
N VAL A 320 2.60 -40.61 -46.89
CA VAL A 320 2.20 -41.81 -46.15
C VAL A 320 1.12 -42.55 -46.94
N ASP A 321 1.32 -43.85 -47.15
CA ASP A 321 0.25 -44.72 -47.63
C ASP A 321 -0.74 -44.98 -46.50
N ILE A 322 -2.01 -44.62 -46.72
CA ILE A 322 -3.08 -44.85 -45.72
C ILE A 322 -3.70 -46.24 -45.82
N ARG A 323 -3.24 -47.09 -46.75
CA ARG A 323 -3.64 -48.49 -46.81
C ARG A 323 -2.86 -49.33 -45.80
N GLY A 324 -3.53 -50.35 -45.24
CA GLY A 324 -2.88 -51.38 -44.44
C GLY A 324 -2.12 -52.39 -45.30
N GLU A 325 -1.16 -53.08 -44.69
CA GLU A 325 -0.47 -54.23 -45.31
C GLU A 325 -1.50 -55.29 -45.77
N PRO A 326 -1.33 -55.90 -46.96
CA PRO A 326 -2.23 -56.95 -47.43
C PRO A 326 -2.31 -58.12 -46.44
N GLY A 327 -3.51 -58.59 -46.12
CA GLY A 327 -3.71 -59.81 -45.33
C GLY A 327 -3.19 -61.06 -46.07
N LEU A 328 -2.94 -62.15 -45.33
CA LEU A 328 -2.36 -63.43 -45.81
C LEU A 328 -3.19 -64.20 -46.87
N SER A 329 -4.34 -63.69 -47.29
CA SER A 329 -5.12 -64.18 -48.43
C SER A 329 -5.17 -63.10 -49.49
N SER A 330 -4.92 -63.46 -50.75
CA SER A 330 -4.78 -62.58 -51.91
C SER A 330 -6.04 -61.80 -52.35
N SER A 331 -6.91 -61.40 -51.42
CA SER A 331 -7.89 -60.35 -51.61
C SER A 331 -7.39 -59.08 -50.92
N THR A 332 -7.29 -58.01 -51.69
CA THR A 332 -7.10 -56.65 -51.18
C THR A 332 -8.12 -56.43 -50.06
N GLY A 333 -7.68 -55.98 -48.87
CA GLY A 333 -8.47 -55.87 -47.64
C GLY A 333 -9.65 -54.90 -47.71
N ASP A 334 -10.64 -55.24 -48.54
CA ASP A 334 -11.88 -54.54 -48.76
C ASP A 334 -13.01 -55.44 -48.24
N MET A 335 -13.72 -54.99 -47.21
CA MET A 335 -14.77 -55.75 -46.52
C MET A 335 -16.07 -55.69 -47.35
N PHE A 336 -16.16 -56.47 -48.43
CA PHE A 336 -17.37 -56.51 -49.24
C PHE A 336 -18.51 -57.27 -48.53
N GLN A 337 -19.67 -56.60 -48.41
CA GLN A 337 -20.86 -57.13 -47.74
C GLN A 337 -21.36 -58.48 -48.32
N SER A 338 -21.14 -58.72 -49.61
CA SER A 338 -21.65 -59.89 -50.33
C SER A 338 -21.07 -61.24 -49.88
N GLU A 339 -19.92 -61.26 -49.20
CA GLU A 339 -19.35 -62.50 -48.62
C GLU A 339 -19.77 -62.76 -47.17
N TYR A 340 -20.04 -61.71 -46.39
CA TYR A 340 -20.17 -61.82 -44.92
C TYR A 340 -21.59 -61.59 -44.39
N ASP A 341 -22.45 -60.90 -45.14
CA ASP A 341 -23.90 -60.80 -44.93
C ASP A 341 -24.63 -61.06 -46.25
N PRO A 342 -24.58 -62.30 -46.77
CA PRO A 342 -25.17 -62.65 -48.07
C PRO A 342 -26.70 -62.45 -48.09
N THR A 343 -27.31 -62.27 -46.93
CA THR A 343 -28.75 -62.02 -46.75
C THR A 343 -29.11 -60.53 -46.65
N ALA A 344 -28.13 -59.62 -46.65
CA ALA A 344 -28.31 -58.17 -46.49
C ALA A 344 -29.13 -57.79 -45.23
N SER A 345 -28.95 -58.56 -44.17
CA SER A 345 -29.69 -58.47 -42.92
C SER A 345 -29.09 -57.47 -41.92
N GLY A 346 -27.90 -56.94 -42.19
CA GLY A 346 -27.14 -56.06 -41.31
C GLY A 346 -26.39 -56.80 -40.18
N LYS A 347 -26.33 -58.14 -40.21
CA LYS A 347 -25.58 -58.96 -39.23
C LYS A 347 -24.76 -60.04 -39.94
N VAL A 348 -23.54 -60.28 -39.45
CA VAL A 348 -22.71 -61.42 -39.88
C VAL A 348 -23.27 -62.73 -39.33
N LEU A 349 -23.28 -63.80 -40.14
CA LEU A 349 -23.89 -65.11 -39.80
C LEU A 349 -23.42 -65.70 -38.46
N ALA A 350 -22.18 -65.44 -38.05
CA ALA A 350 -21.65 -65.89 -36.76
C ALA A 350 -22.31 -65.19 -35.54
N ALA A 351 -22.80 -63.96 -35.70
CA ALA A 351 -23.48 -63.21 -34.63
C ALA A 351 -24.91 -63.69 -34.37
N GLY A 352 -25.57 -64.32 -35.36
CA GLY A 352 -26.90 -64.91 -35.19
C GLY A 352 -26.92 -66.11 -34.22
N VAL A 353 -25.79 -66.80 -34.08
CA VAL A 353 -25.62 -67.93 -33.15
C VAL A 353 -25.41 -67.44 -31.70
N ALA A 354 -24.91 -66.22 -31.51
CA ALA A 354 -24.70 -65.61 -30.20
C ALA A 354 -26.01 -65.08 -29.56
N ASP A 355 -26.97 -64.62 -30.38
CA ASP A 355 -28.28 -64.15 -29.90
C ASP A 355 -29.25 -65.30 -29.50
N SER A 356 -28.93 -66.56 -29.85
CA SER A 356 -29.77 -67.73 -29.56
C SER A 356 -29.35 -68.57 -28.34
N VAL A 357 -28.33 -68.14 -27.58
CA VAL A 357 -27.92 -68.87 -26.38
C VAL A 357 -28.89 -68.56 -25.23
N GLU A 358 -29.58 -69.57 -24.70
CA GLU A 358 -30.39 -69.40 -23.49
C GLU A 358 -29.51 -68.96 -22.31
N TRP A 359 -29.81 -67.78 -21.77
CA TRP A 359 -29.07 -67.08 -20.71
C TRP A 359 -29.02 -67.81 -19.34
N ALA A 360 -29.60 -69.00 -19.23
CA ALA A 360 -29.64 -69.80 -18.00
C ALA A 360 -28.32 -70.56 -17.70
N GLY A 361 -27.44 -70.73 -18.68
CA GLY A 361 -26.22 -71.56 -18.56
C GLY A 361 -24.95 -70.86 -18.11
N VAL A 362 -24.97 -69.55 -17.82
CA VAL A 362 -23.76 -68.76 -17.53
C VAL A 362 -23.52 -68.67 -16.00
N ALA A 363 -22.47 -69.34 -15.51
CA ALA A 363 -22.04 -69.27 -14.11
C ALA A 363 -21.09 -68.07 -13.85
N ASN A 364 -21.08 -67.54 -12.61
CA ASN A 364 -20.31 -66.36 -12.16
C ASN A 364 -20.79 -64.99 -12.68
N LYS A 365 -22.10 -64.76 -12.79
CA LYS A 365 -22.63 -63.42 -13.07
C LYS A 365 -22.56 -62.50 -11.83
N PRO A 366 -22.11 -61.24 -11.96
CA PRO A 366 -22.30 -60.22 -10.93
C PRO A 366 -23.80 -59.92 -10.76
N ALA A 367 -24.27 -59.82 -9.51
CA ALA A 367 -25.69 -59.58 -9.21
C ALA A 367 -26.14 -58.11 -9.40
N THR A 368 -25.19 -57.20 -9.64
CA THR A 368 -25.44 -55.78 -9.84
C THR A 368 -24.59 -55.26 -11.00
N PHE A 369 -25.26 -54.61 -11.95
CA PHE A 369 -24.62 -53.72 -12.92
C PHE A 369 -24.88 -52.28 -12.44
N PRO A 370 -24.00 -51.68 -11.62
CA PRO A 370 -24.08 -50.24 -11.42
C PRO A 370 -23.66 -49.55 -12.72
N PRO A 371 -24.26 -48.41 -13.12
CA PRO A 371 -23.73 -47.67 -14.25
C PRO A 371 -22.28 -47.27 -13.91
N SER A 372 -21.40 -47.43 -14.89
CA SER A 372 -19.98 -47.07 -14.76
C SER A 372 -19.85 -45.61 -14.37
N SER A 373 -19.29 -45.36 -13.19
CA SER A 373 -18.96 -44.06 -12.60
C SER A 373 -17.82 -43.34 -13.34
N THR A 374 -17.77 -43.44 -14.68
CA THR A 374 -16.75 -42.82 -15.53
C THR A 374 -17.32 -41.90 -16.61
N THR A 375 -18.61 -41.58 -16.56
CA THR A 375 -19.15 -40.40 -17.27
C THR A 375 -19.60 -39.38 -16.23
N LEU A 376 -18.61 -38.68 -15.68
CA LEU A 376 -18.82 -37.34 -15.14
C LEU A 376 -19.32 -36.48 -16.30
N ALA A 377 -20.64 -36.42 -16.49
CA ALA A 377 -21.21 -35.24 -17.11
C ALA A 377 -20.66 -34.06 -16.31
N ASN A 378 -20.12 -33.05 -17.00
CA ASN A 378 -19.94 -31.73 -16.39
C ASN A 378 -21.21 -31.46 -15.59
N ASP A 379 -21.12 -31.34 -14.27
CA ASP A 379 -22.26 -30.99 -13.44
C ASP A 379 -22.58 -29.53 -13.76
N PRO A 380 -23.54 -29.25 -14.67
CA PRO A 380 -23.83 -27.90 -15.13
C PRO A 380 -24.87 -27.24 -14.20
N ALA A 381 -25.28 -27.94 -13.13
CA ALA A 381 -26.18 -27.47 -12.12
C ALA A 381 -25.37 -27.23 -10.84
N PRO A 382 -25.57 -26.10 -10.14
CA PRO A 382 -24.92 -25.85 -8.87
C PRO A 382 -25.27 -26.98 -7.88
N GLN A 383 -24.28 -27.55 -7.21
CA GLN A 383 -24.47 -28.56 -6.16
C GLN A 383 -25.29 -27.98 -5.00
N LEU A 384 -26.60 -28.05 -5.11
CA LEU A 384 -27.56 -27.75 -4.05
C LEU A 384 -27.63 -28.95 -3.09
N GLY A 385 -26.66 -29.06 -2.19
CA GLY A 385 -26.83 -29.75 -0.91
C GLY A 385 -26.69 -31.28 -0.87
N ALA A 386 -25.94 -31.91 -1.78
CA ALA A 386 -25.53 -33.32 -1.62
C ALA A 386 -24.15 -33.44 -0.91
N PRO A 387 -23.82 -34.58 -0.26
CA PRO A 387 -22.51 -34.81 0.33
C PRO A 387 -21.39 -34.66 -0.72
N LEU A 388 -20.31 -33.96 -0.35
CA LEU A 388 -19.17 -33.69 -1.20
C LEU A 388 -18.55 -35.01 -1.72
N ASP A 389 -18.56 -35.22 -3.02
CA ASP A 389 -17.84 -36.34 -3.65
C ASP A 389 -16.35 -36.04 -3.58
N THR A 390 -15.61 -36.79 -2.77
CA THR A 390 -14.13 -36.74 -2.73
C THR A 390 -13.55 -37.44 -3.96
N ASN A 391 -13.98 -37.08 -5.16
CA ASN A 391 -13.25 -37.38 -6.37
C ASN A 391 -12.14 -36.33 -6.52
N SER A 392 -11.01 -36.68 -7.12
CA SER A 392 -9.78 -35.87 -7.16
C SER A 392 -9.88 -34.60 -8.02
N LYS A 393 -11.00 -33.87 -7.96
CA LYS A 393 -11.30 -32.62 -8.68
C LYS A 393 -11.54 -31.49 -7.67
N SER A 394 -11.28 -30.26 -8.12
CA SER A 394 -11.57 -29.05 -7.36
C SER A 394 -13.08 -28.85 -7.23
N ILE A 395 -13.56 -28.55 -6.02
CA ILE A 395 -14.92 -28.03 -5.81
C ILE A 395 -15.01 -26.67 -6.51
N GLN A 396 -15.90 -26.52 -7.49
CA GLN A 396 -16.11 -25.27 -8.22
C GLN A 396 -17.29 -24.49 -7.61
N PHE A 397 -17.07 -23.20 -7.33
CA PHE A 397 -18.16 -22.29 -6.97
C PHE A 397 -18.86 -21.81 -8.24
N SER A 398 -20.20 -21.71 -8.19
CA SER A 398 -21.05 -21.28 -9.29
C SER A 398 -21.66 -19.92 -8.97
N ASN A 399 -21.51 -18.96 -9.88
CA ASN A 399 -22.15 -17.65 -9.76
C ASN A 399 -23.65 -17.77 -10.04
N GLY A 400 -24.47 -17.29 -9.10
CA GLY A 400 -25.90 -17.09 -9.30
C GLY A 400 -26.23 -15.64 -9.65
N THR A 401 -27.51 -15.38 -9.88
CA THR A 401 -28.05 -14.05 -10.20
C THR A 401 -27.81 -13.07 -9.05
N PRO A 402 -27.40 -11.81 -9.31
CA PRO A 402 -27.24 -10.81 -8.26
C PRO A 402 -28.48 -10.66 -7.37
N LEU A 403 -28.26 -10.57 -6.07
CA LEU A 403 -29.28 -10.39 -5.04
C LEU A 403 -29.35 -8.91 -4.63
N VAL A 404 -30.55 -8.46 -4.27
CA VAL A 404 -30.76 -7.17 -3.60
C VAL A 404 -30.93 -7.44 -2.10
N SER A 405 -30.27 -6.65 -1.28
CA SER A 405 -30.28 -6.72 0.18
C SER A 405 -31.70 -6.52 0.72
N ALA A 406 -32.12 -7.37 1.65
CA ALA A 406 -33.40 -7.23 2.33
C ALA A 406 -33.28 -7.61 3.81
N THR A 407 -34.17 -7.05 4.65
CA THR A 407 -34.25 -7.37 6.09
C THR A 407 -34.35 -8.88 6.36
N ALA A 408 -35.14 -9.58 5.54
CA ALA A 408 -35.15 -11.04 5.47
C ALA A 408 -34.56 -11.49 4.13
N GLN A 409 -33.27 -11.81 4.13
CA GLN A 409 -32.54 -12.13 2.92
C GLN A 409 -32.96 -13.50 2.38
N THR A 410 -33.36 -13.53 1.11
CA THR A 410 -33.57 -14.77 0.36
C THR A 410 -32.35 -15.03 -0.51
N LEU A 411 -31.81 -16.24 -0.44
CA LEU A 411 -30.70 -16.69 -1.29
C LEU A 411 -31.26 -17.36 -2.56
N GLY A 412 -30.58 -17.19 -3.69
CA GLY A 412 -30.95 -17.82 -4.95
C GLY A 412 -30.70 -19.33 -4.93
N ALA A 413 -31.37 -20.06 -5.82
CA ALA A 413 -31.14 -21.49 -6.05
C ALA A 413 -30.23 -21.76 -7.27
N ASP A 414 -29.84 -20.72 -8.00
CA ASP A 414 -29.13 -20.77 -9.27
C ASP A 414 -27.60 -20.65 -9.13
N GLY A 415 -27.08 -20.70 -7.89
CA GLY A 415 -25.64 -20.66 -7.62
C GLY A 415 -25.34 -20.80 -6.13
N ASN A 416 -24.06 -20.74 -5.78
CA ASN A 416 -23.61 -20.66 -4.39
C ASN A 416 -22.74 -19.42 -4.12
N THR A 417 -22.55 -18.57 -5.13
CA THR A 417 -21.87 -17.27 -5.03
C THR A 417 -22.75 -16.19 -5.64
N PHE A 418 -23.04 -15.12 -4.91
CA PHE A 418 -23.95 -14.06 -5.34
C PHE A 418 -23.33 -12.68 -5.14
N ALA A 419 -23.55 -11.76 -6.08
CA ALA A 419 -23.30 -10.35 -5.85
C ALA A 419 -24.47 -9.77 -5.05
N LEU A 420 -24.19 -9.06 -3.95
CA LEU A 420 -25.18 -8.46 -3.07
C LEU A 420 -25.18 -6.95 -3.27
N THR A 421 -26.29 -6.43 -3.77
CA THR A 421 -26.54 -5.01 -4.07
C THR A 421 -27.61 -4.47 -3.12
N GLY A 422 -27.81 -3.16 -3.05
CA GLY A 422 -28.71 -2.51 -2.11
C GLY A 422 -28.08 -2.27 -0.72
N GLY A 423 -28.48 -1.16 -0.08
CA GLY A 423 -27.96 -0.74 1.23
C GLY A 423 -28.88 -1.08 2.40
N GLY A 424 -29.76 -2.07 2.25
CA GLY A 424 -30.68 -2.50 3.30
C GLY A 424 -30.00 -3.46 4.27
N ASN A 425 -30.18 -3.24 5.58
CA ASN A 425 -29.64 -4.13 6.59
C ASN A 425 -30.26 -5.53 6.50
N ILE A 426 -29.44 -6.56 6.70
CA ILE A 426 -29.87 -7.96 6.77
C ILE A 426 -30.01 -8.34 8.24
N GLU A 427 -31.23 -8.67 8.66
CA GLU A 427 -31.55 -9.05 10.04
C GLU A 427 -31.86 -10.55 10.17
N SER A 428 -32.19 -11.22 9.06
CA SER A 428 -32.40 -12.67 9.00
C SER A 428 -32.09 -13.21 7.60
N ILE A 429 -31.76 -14.50 7.49
CA ILE A 429 -31.55 -15.19 6.21
C ILE A 429 -32.49 -16.40 6.16
N ASN A 430 -33.29 -16.48 5.10
CA ASN A 430 -34.24 -17.57 4.90
C ASN A 430 -33.51 -18.91 4.73
N THR A 431 -34.07 -19.96 5.34
CA THR A 431 -33.59 -21.34 5.20
C THR A 431 -33.51 -21.76 3.74
N VAL A 432 -32.37 -22.34 3.37
CA VAL A 432 -32.21 -23.02 2.07
C VAL A 432 -32.11 -24.52 2.30
N SER A 433 -31.09 -24.96 3.05
CA SER A 433 -30.88 -26.35 3.44
C SER A 433 -29.74 -26.44 4.46
N VAL A 434 -29.96 -27.19 5.55
CA VAL A 434 -28.93 -27.37 6.58
C VAL A 434 -27.67 -28.02 6.01
N GLY A 435 -26.52 -27.43 6.30
CA GLY A 435 -25.19 -27.87 5.83
C GLY A 435 -24.67 -27.11 4.61
N CYS A 436 -25.46 -26.20 4.03
CA CYS A 436 -25.06 -25.46 2.83
C CYS A 436 -24.10 -24.29 3.12
N TRP A 437 -23.18 -24.05 2.18
CA TRP A 437 -22.26 -22.91 2.20
C TRP A 437 -22.57 -21.97 1.03
N PHE A 438 -22.57 -20.67 1.32
CA PHE A 438 -22.77 -19.62 0.33
C PHE A 438 -21.74 -18.51 0.46
N HIS A 439 -21.47 -17.84 -0.65
CA HIS A 439 -20.61 -16.67 -0.75
C HIS A 439 -21.40 -15.47 -1.23
N LEU A 440 -21.25 -14.34 -0.55
CA LEU A 440 -21.83 -13.06 -0.95
C LEU A 440 -20.70 -12.07 -1.20
N TYR A 441 -20.67 -11.47 -2.39
CA TYR A 441 -19.78 -10.39 -2.75
C TYR A 441 -20.51 -9.07 -2.62
N VAL A 442 -20.03 -8.18 -1.76
CA VAL A 442 -20.75 -6.95 -1.42
C VAL A 442 -20.46 -5.86 -2.44
N ILE A 443 -21.53 -5.33 -3.07
CA ILE A 443 -21.47 -4.21 -4.01
C ILE A 443 -21.91 -2.91 -3.33
N ASP A 444 -22.99 -2.93 -2.56
CA ASP A 444 -23.45 -1.75 -1.85
C ASP A 444 -23.23 -1.94 -0.34
N PRO A 445 -22.70 -0.92 0.39
CA PRO A 445 -22.51 -1.02 1.83
C PRO A 445 -23.83 -1.29 2.57
N LEU A 446 -23.81 -2.23 3.51
CA LEU A 446 -24.95 -2.62 4.34
C LEU A 446 -24.47 -3.23 5.67
N ASP A 447 -25.35 -3.34 6.65
CA ASP A 447 -25.06 -4.06 7.88
C ASP A 447 -25.66 -5.48 7.88
N ILE A 448 -24.88 -6.47 8.33
CA ILE A 448 -25.43 -7.76 8.77
C ILE A 448 -25.59 -7.70 10.28
N VAL A 449 -26.85 -7.72 10.74
CA VAL A 449 -27.23 -7.55 12.14
C VAL A 449 -27.04 -8.87 12.87
N HIS A 450 -26.25 -8.85 13.94
CA HIS A 450 -26.07 -9.99 14.82
C HIS A 450 -27.21 -10.06 15.85
N ASP A 451 -27.89 -11.20 15.93
CA ASP A 451 -28.98 -11.43 16.89
C ASP A 451 -28.63 -12.51 17.94
N GLY A 452 -27.46 -13.14 17.83
CA GLY A 452 -27.01 -14.19 18.75
C GLY A 452 -27.64 -15.57 18.51
N ASP A 453 -28.54 -15.71 17.55
CA ASP A 453 -29.32 -16.93 17.35
C ASP A 453 -29.61 -17.23 15.86
N GLY A 454 -30.34 -16.38 15.13
CA GLY A 454 -30.60 -16.54 13.70
C GLY A 454 -29.38 -16.24 12.83
N ILE A 455 -28.65 -15.17 13.14
CA ILE A 455 -27.42 -14.75 12.48
C ILE A 455 -26.31 -14.58 13.53
N ILE A 456 -25.30 -15.43 13.43
CA ILE A 456 -24.13 -15.43 14.30
C ILE A 456 -22.93 -14.92 13.49
N VAL A 457 -22.57 -13.66 13.71
CA VAL A 457 -21.45 -13.00 13.03
C VAL A 457 -20.14 -13.26 13.78
N GLN A 458 -19.03 -13.42 13.05
CA GLN A 458 -17.68 -13.46 13.62
C GLN A 458 -17.44 -12.28 14.57
N GLY A 459 -17.11 -12.57 15.82
CA GLY A 459 -16.90 -11.56 16.86
C GLY A 459 -18.15 -11.14 17.65
N GLY A 460 -19.31 -11.73 17.38
CA GLY A 460 -20.52 -11.58 18.20
C GLY A 460 -21.12 -10.18 18.20
N SER A 461 -20.95 -9.42 17.11
CA SER A 461 -21.51 -8.08 16.95
C SER A 461 -21.91 -7.81 15.50
N THR A 462 -22.87 -6.91 15.30
CA THR A 462 -23.30 -6.44 13.98
C THR A 462 -22.10 -5.90 13.20
N VAL A 463 -21.96 -6.32 11.96
CA VAL A 463 -20.84 -5.93 11.10
C VAL A 463 -21.34 -5.05 9.95
N SER A 464 -20.73 -3.86 9.84
CA SER A 464 -20.90 -3.01 8.67
C SER A 464 -19.99 -3.47 7.55
N LEU A 465 -20.60 -3.87 6.44
CA LEU A 465 -19.92 -4.34 5.23
C LEU A 465 -19.61 -3.15 4.31
N ARG A 466 -18.52 -3.28 3.56
CA ARG A 466 -18.05 -2.29 2.59
C ARG A 466 -18.09 -2.88 1.20
N PHE A 467 -18.04 -1.99 0.20
CA PHE A 467 -17.83 -2.41 -1.19
C PHE A 467 -16.61 -3.32 -1.29
N GLY A 468 -16.79 -4.46 -1.97
CA GLY A 468 -15.75 -5.44 -2.23
C GLY A 468 -15.55 -6.48 -1.14
N ASP A 469 -16.16 -6.33 0.04
CA ASP A 469 -16.05 -7.32 1.11
C ASP A 469 -16.65 -8.66 0.66
N MET A 470 -16.06 -9.76 1.13
CA MET A 470 -16.54 -11.12 0.90
C MET A 470 -17.18 -11.67 2.17
N VAL A 471 -18.39 -12.21 2.06
CA VAL A 471 -19.10 -12.83 3.18
C VAL A 471 -19.29 -14.32 2.88
N HIS A 472 -18.87 -15.17 3.82
CA HIS A 472 -19.06 -16.60 3.80
C HIS A 472 -20.11 -16.96 4.84
N ILE A 473 -21.19 -17.62 4.41
CA ILE A 473 -22.27 -18.01 5.32
C ILE A 473 -22.49 -19.52 5.29
N TRP A 474 -22.81 -20.08 6.46
CA TRP A 474 -23.08 -21.51 6.63
C TRP A 474 -24.35 -21.73 7.46
N GLU A 475 -25.31 -22.46 6.88
CA GLU A 475 -26.53 -22.87 7.61
C GLU A 475 -26.23 -24.11 8.44
N TYR A 476 -26.09 -23.97 9.76
CA TYR A 476 -25.77 -25.10 10.64
C TYR A 476 -27.02 -25.78 11.23
N ALA A 477 -28.14 -25.05 11.28
CA ALA A 477 -29.46 -25.54 11.62
C ALA A 477 -30.51 -24.70 10.87
N VAL A 478 -31.77 -25.17 10.82
CA VAL A 478 -32.83 -24.51 10.04
C VAL A 478 -32.98 -23.04 10.45
N GLY A 479 -32.62 -22.13 9.54
CA GLY A 479 -32.70 -20.68 9.74
C GLY A 479 -31.67 -20.13 10.70
N LYS A 480 -30.57 -20.87 10.93
CA LYS A 480 -29.48 -20.52 11.84
C LYS A 480 -28.16 -20.48 11.06
N TRP A 481 -27.54 -19.31 11.02
CA TRP A 481 -26.45 -19.02 10.11
C TRP A 481 -25.20 -18.56 10.85
N TRP A 482 -24.06 -19.20 10.55
CA TRP A 482 -22.75 -18.63 10.86
C TRP A 482 -22.31 -17.72 9.72
N VAL A 483 -21.84 -16.53 10.05
CA VAL A 483 -21.41 -15.50 9.10
C VAL A 483 -19.96 -15.12 9.36
N TYR A 484 -19.10 -15.36 8.38
CA TYR A 484 -17.71 -14.96 8.36
C TYR A 484 -17.51 -13.91 7.28
N VAL A 485 -16.73 -12.88 7.57
CA VAL A 485 -16.46 -11.81 6.61
C VAL A 485 -14.96 -11.81 6.33
N SER A 486 -14.58 -11.39 5.14
CA SER A 486 -13.21 -11.07 4.75
C SER A 486 -13.22 -9.68 4.13
N ARG A 487 -12.42 -8.75 4.68
CA ARG A 487 -12.36 -7.39 4.15
C ARG A 487 -11.58 -7.36 2.84
N ALA A 488 -12.06 -6.59 1.88
CA ALA A 488 -11.39 -6.41 0.59
C ALA A 488 -9.98 -5.81 0.73
N ASP A 489 -9.83 -4.91 1.70
CA ASP A 489 -8.58 -4.21 2.02
C ASP A 489 -7.60 -5.05 2.88
N GLY A 490 -7.97 -6.30 3.20
CA GLY A 490 -7.17 -7.19 4.04
C GLY A 490 -7.14 -6.80 5.52
N THR A 491 -7.90 -5.79 5.95
CA THR A 491 -8.03 -5.43 7.36
C THR A 491 -8.83 -6.47 8.13
N ALA A 492 -8.60 -6.56 9.44
CA ALA A 492 -9.36 -7.48 10.27
C ALA A 492 -10.83 -7.00 10.37
N VAL A 493 -11.77 -7.91 10.09
CA VAL A 493 -13.24 -7.64 10.13
C VAL A 493 -13.67 -7.15 11.50
N THR A 494 -13.13 -7.80 12.51
CA THR A 494 -13.13 -7.36 13.89
C THR A 494 -11.78 -6.71 14.13
N ALA A 495 -11.74 -5.46 14.61
CA ALA A 495 -10.55 -4.98 15.31
C ALA A 495 -10.15 -6.09 16.31
N PRO A 496 -8.85 -6.46 16.42
CA PRO A 496 -8.45 -7.43 17.43
C PRO A 496 -9.08 -6.98 18.74
N ALA A 497 -9.74 -7.90 19.44
CA ALA A 497 -10.38 -7.58 20.71
C ALA A 497 -9.34 -6.85 21.57
N SER A 498 -9.59 -5.55 21.79
CA SER A 498 -9.10 -4.80 22.94
C SER A 498 -7.60 -4.95 23.23
N GLU A 499 -6.71 -4.43 22.38
CA GLU A 499 -5.39 -4.08 22.93
C GLU A 499 -5.58 -2.94 23.94
N SER A 500 -5.24 -3.23 25.19
CA SER A 500 -5.26 -2.22 26.24
C SER A 500 -4.38 -1.04 25.83
N TYR A 501 -4.90 0.18 26.02
CA TYR A 501 -4.12 1.42 25.90
C TYR A 501 -3.05 1.53 26.99
N LEU A 502 -3.10 0.65 28.00
CA LEU A 502 -2.09 0.54 29.03
C LEU A 502 -0.93 -0.34 28.55
N ILE A 503 0.27 0.07 28.95
CA ILE A 503 1.50 -0.70 28.80
C ILE A 503 1.68 -1.50 30.10
N ASN A 504 2.03 -2.77 29.97
CA ASN A 504 2.39 -3.67 31.07
C ASN A 504 1.29 -3.76 32.13
N GLY A 505 0.03 -3.86 31.70
CA GLY A 505 -1.14 -3.91 32.58
C GLY A 505 -1.26 -5.18 33.42
N ASP A 506 -0.56 -6.25 33.03
CA ASP A 506 -0.45 -7.51 33.78
C ASP A 506 0.79 -7.56 34.70
N PHE A 507 1.65 -6.54 34.62
CA PHE A 507 2.87 -6.40 35.40
C PHE A 507 3.88 -7.54 35.21
N THR A 508 3.87 -8.19 34.04
CA THR A 508 4.79 -9.29 33.74
C THR A 508 6.18 -8.80 33.37
N VAL A 509 6.31 -7.60 32.81
CA VAL A 509 7.60 -6.99 32.47
C VAL A 509 8.10 -6.18 33.66
N ASN A 510 9.27 -6.55 34.19
CA ASN A 510 9.89 -5.87 35.32
C ASN A 510 11.41 -5.82 35.18
N GLN A 511 11.87 -4.91 34.34
CA GLN A 511 13.28 -4.70 34.06
C GLN A 511 13.98 -3.96 35.22
N ARG A 512 13.24 -3.30 36.12
CA ARG A 512 13.78 -2.64 37.33
C ARG A 512 13.96 -3.57 38.52
N GLY A 513 13.39 -4.78 38.48
CA GLY A 513 13.46 -5.74 39.59
C GLY A 513 12.66 -5.32 40.82
N ALA A 514 11.59 -4.52 40.66
CA ALA A 514 10.74 -4.10 41.77
C ALA A 514 10.05 -5.31 42.43
N ALA A 515 10.15 -5.44 43.75
CA ALA A 515 9.56 -6.55 44.50
C ALA A 515 8.15 -6.26 45.06
N THR A 516 7.69 -5.01 44.99
CA THR A 516 6.40 -4.55 45.53
C THR A 516 5.76 -3.53 44.59
N LYS A 517 4.42 -3.43 44.62
CA LYS A 517 3.59 -2.44 43.90
C LYS A 517 3.29 -1.16 44.70
N ALA A 518 3.95 -0.99 45.85
CA ALA A 518 3.81 0.17 46.73
C ALA A 518 5.06 1.06 46.68
N GLN A 519 5.41 1.54 45.49
CA GLN A 519 6.52 2.45 45.28
C GLN A 519 6.21 3.83 45.89
N ALA A 520 7.26 4.57 46.29
CA ALA A 520 7.08 5.95 46.71
C ALA A 520 6.49 6.80 45.56
N VAL A 521 5.77 7.87 45.92
CA VAL A 521 5.11 8.73 44.92
C VAL A 521 6.12 9.28 43.92
N GLY A 522 5.83 9.12 42.63
CA GLY A 522 6.71 9.51 41.52
C GLY A 522 7.80 8.50 41.16
N VAL A 523 7.97 7.41 41.92
CA VAL A 523 8.99 6.39 41.66
C VAL A 523 8.42 5.28 40.78
N TYR A 524 9.10 4.99 39.67
CA TYR A 524 8.73 3.90 38.76
C TYR A 524 9.18 2.54 39.28
N GLY A 525 8.35 1.52 39.02
CA GLY A 525 8.52 0.17 39.55
C GLY A 525 8.46 -0.91 38.48
N TYR A 526 7.28 -1.46 38.25
CA TYR A 526 7.04 -2.34 37.10
C TYR A 526 6.95 -1.42 35.87
N ASP A 527 7.84 -1.58 34.89
CA ASP A 527 8.11 -0.58 33.84
C ASP A 527 6.84 0.11 33.31
N ARG A 528 6.92 1.44 33.19
CA ARG A 528 5.83 2.39 32.91
C ARG A 528 4.84 2.72 34.05
N TRP A 529 4.79 1.94 35.13
CA TRP A 529 3.98 2.25 36.31
C TRP A 529 4.76 3.01 37.38
N LYS A 530 4.26 4.18 37.78
CA LYS A 530 4.81 5.01 38.86
C LYS A 530 3.97 4.93 40.13
N GLY A 531 4.61 5.01 41.29
CA GLY A 531 3.91 5.16 42.56
C GLY A 531 3.09 6.45 42.59
N HIS A 532 1.88 6.37 43.14
CA HIS A 532 0.97 7.48 43.36
C HIS A 532 0.42 7.42 44.79
N THR A 533 -0.06 8.55 45.33
CA THR A 533 -0.61 8.61 46.70
C THR A 533 -1.73 7.57 46.92
N ASP A 534 -2.51 7.31 45.87
CA ASP A 534 -3.65 6.38 45.88
C ASP A 534 -3.34 4.99 45.26
N GLY A 535 -2.07 4.69 44.97
CA GLY A 535 -1.65 3.40 44.43
C GLY A 535 -0.58 3.50 43.35
N LEU A 536 -0.91 3.07 42.14
CA LEU A 536 -0.06 3.07 40.96
C LEU A 536 -0.68 3.91 39.86
N GLU A 537 0.13 4.68 39.15
CA GLU A 537 -0.31 5.55 38.08
C GLU A 537 0.43 5.22 36.77
N GLN A 538 -0.33 5.22 35.68
CA GLN A 538 0.20 5.27 34.33
C GLN A 538 -0.44 6.42 33.58
N VAL A 539 0.39 7.22 32.90
CA VAL A 539 -0.09 8.32 32.05
C VAL A 539 -0.15 7.81 30.61
N VAL A 540 -1.35 7.72 30.06
CA VAL A 540 -1.57 7.40 28.64
C VAL A 540 -1.42 8.68 27.84
N GLU A 541 -0.47 8.69 26.91
CA GLU A 541 -0.16 9.87 26.09
C GLU A 541 -1.08 9.97 24.89
N ALA A 542 -1.53 11.19 24.59
CA ALA A 542 -2.35 11.50 23.42
C ALA A 542 -3.53 10.53 23.22
N LEU A 543 -4.21 10.15 24.30
CA LEU A 543 -5.42 9.35 24.26
C LEU A 543 -6.48 10.14 23.45
N PRO A 544 -7.09 9.56 22.40
CA PRO A 544 -8.12 10.25 21.62
C PRO A 544 -9.34 10.62 22.46
N ALA A 545 -10.13 11.58 21.96
CA ALA A 545 -11.43 11.87 22.56
C ALA A 545 -12.38 10.68 22.33
N GLY A 546 -13.07 10.24 23.37
CA GLY A 546 -13.97 9.10 23.27
C GLY A 546 -14.40 8.55 24.63
N GLU A 547 -15.26 7.55 24.58
CA GLU A 547 -15.66 6.76 25.76
C GLU A 547 -14.66 5.60 25.95
N TYR A 548 -14.28 5.34 27.19
CA TYR A 548 -13.35 4.27 27.56
C TYR A 548 -13.80 3.55 28.82
N THR A 549 -13.43 2.27 28.93
CA THR A 549 -13.64 1.45 30.11
C THR A 549 -12.29 1.06 30.73
N LEU A 550 -12.08 1.44 32.00
CA LEU A 550 -10.98 0.97 32.84
C LEU A 550 -11.47 -0.19 33.71
N THR A 551 -10.78 -1.32 33.61
CA THR A 551 -11.06 -2.53 34.39
C THR A 551 -9.79 -2.98 35.11
N TRP A 552 -9.91 -3.38 36.38
CA TRP A 552 -8.80 -4.00 37.12
C TRP A 552 -9.28 -5.14 38.03
N ALA A 553 -8.35 -6.04 38.36
CA ALA A 553 -8.50 -7.12 39.33
C ALA A 553 -7.62 -6.86 40.55
N GLY A 554 -7.99 -7.36 41.73
CA GLY A 554 -7.23 -7.14 43.00
C GLY A 554 -7.91 -6.22 44.02
N GLY A 555 -9.16 -5.80 43.78
CA GLY A 555 -9.95 -4.99 44.70
C GLY A 555 -9.55 -3.51 44.74
N GLY A 556 -10.06 -2.76 45.72
CA GLY A 556 -9.80 -1.32 45.89
C GLY A 556 -10.54 -0.42 44.90
N THR A 557 -10.21 0.87 44.91
CA THR A 557 -10.76 1.89 44.00
C THR A 557 -9.69 2.42 43.07
N ALA A 558 -10.04 2.67 41.82
CA ALA A 558 -9.20 3.34 40.83
C ALA A 558 -9.77 4.73 40.50
N THR A 559 -8.96 5.58 39.89
CA THR A 559 -9.36 6.89 39.38
C THR A 559 -9.04 7.01 37.89
N PHE A 560 -10.05 7.36 37.09
CA PHE A 560 -9.93 7.58 35.65
C PHE A 560 -11.00 8.55 35.15
N GLY A 561 -10.63 9.46 34.24
CA GLY A 561 -11.55 10.45 33.67
C GLY A 561 -12.23 11.34 34.72
N GLY A 562 -11.55 11.65 35.83
CA GLY A 562 -12.10 12.42 36.95
C GLY A 562 -13.06 11.64 37.86
N THR A 563 -13.27 10.35 37.62
CA THR A 563 -14.15 9.48 38.42
C THR A 563 -13.33 8.50 39.25
N THR A 564 -13.66 8.39 40.54
CA THR A 564 -13.08 7.38 41.44
C THR A 564 -14.16 6.38 41.84
N ALA A 565 -13.97 5.10 41.49
CA ALA A 565 -14.93 4.05 41.83
C ALA A 565 -14.25 2.67 41.93
N ILE A 566 -15.05 1.64 42.21
CA ILE A 566 -14.64 0.23 42.10
C ILE A 566 -14.70 -0.23 40.63
N SER A 567 -14.00 -1.31 40.31
CA SER A 567 -13.92 -1.85 38.94
C SER A 567 -15.29 -2.33 38.45
N PRO A 568 -15.72 -2.04 37.21
CA PRO A 568 -15.07 -1.20 36.20
C PRO A 568 -15.49 0.29 36.25
N ILE A 569 -14.69 1.18 35.67
CA ILE A 569 -15.01 2.61 35.46
C ILE A 569 -15.24 2.86 33.97
N VAL A 570 -16.37 3.45 33.61
CA VAL A 570 -16.63 4.00 32.28
C VAL A 570 -16.54 5.51 32.35
N ALA A 571 -15.70 6.11 31.52
CA ALA A 571 -15.54 7.56 31.46
C ALA A 571 -15.36 8.04 30.02
N THR A 572 -15.92 9.21 29.72
CA THR A 572 -15.64 9.95 28.49
C THR A 572 -14.48 10.90 28.74
N VAL A 573 -13.45 10.82 27.90
CA VAL A 573 -12.25 11.65 28.00
C VAL A 573 -12.14 12.57 26.79
N ILE A 574 -11.58 13.76 27.02
CA ILE A 574 -11.14 14.64 25.93
C ILE A 574 -9.78 14.16 25.41
N ALA A 575 -9.46 14.53 24.17
CA ALA A 575 -8.18 14.16 23.58
C ALA A 575 -7.01 14.77 24.37
N GLY A 576 -6.01 13.97 24.73
CA GLY A 576 -4.83 14.44 25.45
C GLY A 576 -4.16 13.40 26.33
N ASN A 577 -3.25 13.85 27.19
CA ASN A 577 -2.59 12.98 28.16
C ASN A 577 -3.55 12.70 29.32
N VAL A 578 -3.82 11.43 29.60
CA VAL A 578 -4.77 11.01 30.63
C VAL A 578 -4.07 10.14 31.67
N SER A 579 -4.27 10.49 32.94
CA SER A 579 -3.76 9.71 34.07
C SER A 579 -4.75 8.60 34.44
N VAL A 580 -4.22 7.39 34.60
CA VAL A 580 -4.93 6.20 35.06
C VAL A 580 -4.30 5.78 36.38
N ILE A 581 -5.06 5.83 37.47
CA ILE A 581 -4.58 5.50 38.82
C ILE A 581 -5.32 4.26 39.31
N VAL A 582 -4.60 3.20 39.65
CA VAL A 582 -5.15 1.92 40.15
C VAL A 582 -4.58 1.59 41.53
N PRO A 583 -5.27 0.80 42.37
CA PRO A 583 -4.76 0.47 43.70
C PRO A 583 -3.50 -0.40 43.60
N SER A 584 -2.61 -0.32 44.60
CA SER A 584 -1.37 -1.13 44.64
C SER A 584 -1.62 -2.64 44.77
N THR A 585 -2.85 -3.05 45.11
CA THR A 585 -3.29 -4.45 45.12
C THR A 585 -3.68 -4.97 43.74
N ALA A 586 -3.68 -4.11 42.71
CA ALA A 586 -4.07 -4.50 41.36
C ALA A 586 -3.15 -5.59 40.79
N THR A 587 -3.75 -6.65 40.26
CA THR A 587 -3.03 -7.79 39.65
C THR A 587 -3.08 -7.75 38.13
N LEU A 588 -4.16 -7.21 37.56
CA LEU A 588 -4.37 -7.03 36.12
C LEU A 588 -5.10 -5.71 35.90
N VAL A 589 -4.75 -5.00 34.83
CA VAL A 589 -5.37 -3.72 34.45
C VAL A 589 -5.55 -3.63 32.94
N SER A 590 -6.72 -3.18 32.51
CA SER A 590 -7.09 -2.99 31.11
C SER A 590 -7.75 -1.62 30.94
N LEU A 591 -7.36 -0.87 29.90
CA LEU A 591 -8.06 0.32 29.44
C LEU A 591 -8.43 0.13 27.98
N VAL A 592 -9.72 0.11 27.67
CA VAL A 592 -10.24 -0.21 26.34
C VAL A 592 -11.22 0.84 25.86
N SER A 593 -11.30 1.06 24.55
CA SER A 593 -12.26 2.00 23.95
C SER A 593 -13.69 1.46 23.98
N GLY A 594 -14.64 2.36 24.24
CA GLY A 594 -16.07 2.11 24.38
C GLY A 594 -16.45 1.55 25.75
N ASN A 595 -17.75 1.43 26.00
CA ASN A 595 -18.30 0.70 27.14
C ASN A 595 -18.11 -0.82 26.97
N ARG A 596 -17.23 -1.41 27.79
CA ARG A 596 -16.86 -2.83 27.77
C ARG A 596 -17.13 -3.54 29.10
N THR A 597 -18.05 -2.99 29.89
CA THR A 597 -18.37 -3.49 31.25
C THR A 597 -18.83 -4.95 31.31
N ALA A 598 -19.41 -5.46 30.22
CA ALA A 598 -19.89 -6.85 30.11
C ALA A 598 -18.93 -7.78 29.32
N SER A 599 -17.83 -7.27 28.76
CA SER A 599 -17.05 -7.99 27.74
C SER A 599 -15.53 -7.90 27.84
N ASP A 600 -14.96 -7.14 28.80
CA ASP A 600 -13.50 -7.03 28.96
C ASP A 600 -12.97 -7.75 30.21
N PRO A 601 -12.23 -8.86 30.05
CA PRO A 601 -11.54 -9.49 31.16
C PRO A 601 -10.01 -9.64 30.94
N PHE A 602 -9.32 -8.61 30.45
CA PHE A 602 -7.84 -8.56 30.29
C PHE A 602 -7.28 -9.32 29.08
N ALA A 603 -7.44 -8.74 27.87
CA ALA A 603 -6.74 -9.25 26.70
C ALA A 603 -5.22 -9.05 26.85
N ALA A 604 -4.45 -10.15 26.81
CA ALA A 604 -3.01 -10.11 26.94
C ALA A 604 -2.33 -9.71 25.62
N ARG A 605 -1.41 -8.74 25.68
CA ARG A 605 -0.48 -8.46 24.58
C ARG A 605 0.61 -9.53 24.56
N LEU A 606 1.09 -9.91 23.37
CA LEU A 606 2.24 -10.81 23.24
C LEU A 606 3.45 -10.20 23.96
N PHE A 607 4.16 -11.03 24.75
CA PHE A 607 5.29 -10.59 25.57
C PHE A 607 6.33 -9.77 24.80
N GLY A 608 6.66 -10.18 23.56
CA GLY A 608 7.62 -9.45 22.73
C GLY A 608 7.17 -8.03 22.36
N HIS A 609 5.87 -7.83 22.06
CA HIS A 609 5.33 -6.50 21.77
C HIS A 609 5.27 -5.63 23.03
N GLU A 610 4.88 -6.23 24.16
CA GLU A 610 4.84 -5.55 25.46
C GLU A 610 6.24 -5.08 25.89
N LEU A 611 7.24 -5.97 25.75
CA LEU A 611 8.63 -5.68 26.04
C LEU A 611 9.16 -4.52 25.20
N VAL A 612 8.85 -4.50 23.89
CA VAL A 612 9.27 -3.40 22.99
C VAL A 612 8.67 -2.06 23.42
N LEU A 613 7.41 -2.04 23.87
CA LEU A 613 6.77 -0.84 24.39
C LEU A 613 7.39 -0.38 25.71
N CYS A 614 7.66 -1.30 26.64
CA CYS A 614 8.36 -1.01 27.90
C CYS A 614 9.78 -0.47 27.66
N GLN A 615 10.50 -1.05 26.69
CA GLN A 615 11.87 -0.67 26.32
C GLN A 615 12.01 0.75 25.78
N ARG A 616 10.91 1.40 25.36
CA ARG A 616 10.92 2.83 25.01
C ARG A 616 11.08 3.74 26.23
N TYR A 617 10.80 3.23 27.43
CA TYR A 617 10.83 3.96 28.69
C TYR A 617 12.02 3.58 29.55
N TYR A 618 12.34 2.29 29.61
CA TYR A 618 13.50 1.82 30.33
C TYR A 618 14.21 0.70 29.56
N TRP A 619 15.48 0.89 29.27
CA TRP A 619 16.27 -0.06 28.50
C TRP A 619 17.52 -0.48 29.26
N LYS A 620 17.88 -1.77 29.20
CA LYS A 620 19.08 -2.35 29.81
C LYS A 620 19.90 -3.11 28.76
N SER A 621 21.21 -3.18 28.94
CA SER A 621 22.11 -3.93 28.05
C SER A 621 22.23 -5.42 28.34
N TYR A 622 21.70 -5.86 29.47
CA TYR A 622 21.82 -7.22 30.03
C TYR A 622 20.44 -7.81 30.34
N ASP A 623 20.42 -9.07 30.77
CA ASP A 623 19.21 -9.86 30.94
C ASP A 623 18.15 -9.17 31.82
N TYR A 624 16.88 -9.39 31.46
CA TYR A 624 15.76 -8.63 32.02
C TYR A 624 15.50 -8.95 33.49
N ASP A 625 15.75 -10.18 33.91
CA ASP A 625 15.60 -10.69 35.27
C ASP A 625 16.76 -10.27 36.21
N VAL A 626 17.86 -9.78 35.66
CA VAL A 626 19.01 -9.30 36.43
C VAL A 626 18.76 -7.86 36.90
N ALA A 627 18.88 -7.62 38.21
CA ALA A 627 18.69 -6.30 38.80
C ALA A 627 19.82 -5.32 38.42
N PRO A 628 19.54 -4.01 38.29
CA PRO A 628 20.60 -3.02 38.10
C PRO A 628 21.67 -3.02 39.19
N GLY A 629 22.93 -2.97 38.76
CA GLY A 629 24.09 -3.08 39.66
C GLY A 629 24.45 -4.51 40.08
N ALA A 630 23.87 -5.54 39.45
CA ALA A 630 24.36 -6.90 39.60
C ALA A 630 25.78 -7.04 39.01
N THR A 631 26.63 -7.82 39.68
CA THR A 631 27.96 -8.15 39.16
C THR A 631 27.84 -9.28 38.14
N GLY A 632 28.63 -9.20 37.06
CA GLY A 632 28.55 -10.17 35.97
C GLY A 632 28.95 -9.56 34.63
N PHE A 633 29.45 -10.40 33.73
CA PHE A 633 29.89 -9.98 32.39
C PHE A 633 28.80 -10.10 31.33
N ASP A 634 27.69 -10.77 31.64
CA ASP A 634 26.60 -11.01 30.70
C ASP A 634 25.95 -9.69 30.29
N GLY A 635 25.77 -9.51 28.97
CA GLY A 635 25.25 -8.27 28.37
C GLY A 635 26.11 -7.02 28.61
N SER A 636 27.38 -7.19 29.01
CA SER A 636 28.29 -6.06 29.17
C SER A 636 28.87 -5.58 27.84
N PHE A 637 29.04 -4.27 27.71
CA PHE A 637 29.77 -3.68 26.61
C PHE A 637 31.27 -3.83 26.84
N TYR A 638 31.96 -4.21 25.79
CA TYR A 638 33.39 -4.51 25.83
C TYR A 638 34.16 -3.63 24.85
N THR A 639 35.31 -3.12 25.29
CA THR A 639 36.33 -2.56 24.40
C THR A 639 37.72 -2.69 25.03
N GLN A 640 38.76 -2.41 24.26
CA GLN A 640 40.13 -2.33 24.76
C GLN A 640 40.62 -0.88 24.71
N SER A 641 41.26 -0.43 25.79
CA SER A 641 41.94 0.85 25.83
C SER A 641 43.21 0.83 24.96
N ASN A 642 43.50 1.92 24.26
CA ASN A 642 44.75 2.07 23.50
C ASN A 642 45.73 3.00 24.26
N SER A 643 46.94 3.13 23.74
CA SER A 643 48.08 3.71 24.47
C SER A 643 48.00 5.20 24.78
N SER A 644 46.99 5.93 24.31
CA SER A 644 46.84 7.37 24.60
C SER A 644 45.41 7.92 24.50
N LEU A 645 44.39 7.12 24.18
CA LEU A 645 43.00 7.56 24.03
C LEU A 645 42.07 6.80 24.98
N LYS A 646 40.99 7.49 25.36
CA LYS A 646 39.88 6.92 26.13
C LYS A 646 39.25 5.77 25.34
N ALA A 647 38.88 4.69 26.03
CA ALA A 647 37.96 3.68 25.51
C ALA A 647 36.66 4.36 25.08
N VAL A 648 36.33 4.31 23.79
CA VAL A 648 35.14 4.95 23.22
C VAL A 648 34.09 3.90 22.90
N TRP A 649 32.87 4.11 23.38
CA TRP A 649 31.71 3.37 22.90
C TRP A 649 30.70 4.33 22.28
N ALA A 650 30.12 3.90 21.16
CA ALA A 650 28.89 4.45 20.61
C ALA A 650 27.85 3.34 20.63
N ILE A 651 26.89 3.44 21.54
CA ILE A 651 25.88 2.41 21.77
C ILE A 651 24.58 2.90 21.18
N THR A 652 23.95 2.03 20.38
CA THR A 652 22.59 2.23 19.89
C THR A 652 21.65 1.47 20.80
N PHE A 653 20.57 2.11 21.24
CA PHE A 653 19.53 1.44 22.01
C PHE A 653 18.72 0.52 21.11
N GLY A 654 18.22 -0.59 21.65
CA GLY A 654 17.39 -1.53 20.89
C GLY A 654 16.05 -0.95 20.42
N GLN A 655 15.59 0.13 21.08
CA GLN A 655 14.38 0.86 20.73
C GLN A 655 14.62 2.37 20.76
N HIS A 656 13.86 3.11 19.95
CA HIS A 656 13.85 4.57 20.05
C HIS A 656 13.11 4.99 21.33
N LEU A 657 13.85 5.56 22.27
CA LEU A 657 13.32 5.97 23.57
C LEU A 657 12.37 7.15 23.44
N ARG A 658 11.41 7.22 24.36
CA ARG A 658 10.36 8.25 24.35
C ARG A 658 10.93 9.66 24.43
N ILE A 659 11.87 9.88 25.35
CA ILE A 659 12.58 11.14 25.56
C ILE A 659 14.08 10.85 25.68
N ARG A 660 14.89 11.90 25.74
CA ARG A 660 16.33 11.76 26.02
C ARG A 660 16.49 11.08 27.39
N PRO A 661 17.12 9.90 27.47
CA PRO A 661 17.22 9.18 28.73
C PRO A 661 18.28 9.77 29.65
N THR A 662 18.11 9.51 30.95
CA THR A 662 19.21 9.49 31.91
C THR A 662 19.89 8.13 31.82
N VAL A 663 21.21 8.14 31.62
CA VAL A 663 21.98 6.92 31.37
C VAL A 663 22.88 6.65 32.57
N THR A 664 22.81 5.43 33.11
CA THR A 664 23.63 5.00 34.26
C THR A 664 24.46 3.80 33.88
N TRP A 665 25.75 3.88 34.20
CA TRP A 665 26.73 2.82 33.95
C TRP A 665 26.98 2.02 35.21
N TYR A 666 27.07 0.71 35.09
CA TYR A 666 27.37 -0.16 36.22
C TYR A 666 28.67 -0.92 35.98
N SER A 667 29.53 -0.92 37.00
CA SER A 667 30.72 -1.76 36.98
C SER A 667 30.31 -3.23 37.05
N VAL A 668 30.77 -4.03 36.08
CA VAL A 668 30.56 -5.48 36.06
C VAL A 668 31.23 -6.21 37.23
N SER A 669 32.21 -5.58 37.89
CA SER A 669 32.98 -6.21 38.98
C SER A 669 32.46 -5.85 40.37
N SER A 670 32.04 -4.60 40.59
CA SER A 670 31.61 -4.12 41.91
C SER A 670 30.11 -3.83 42.00
N GLY A 671 29.42 -3.73 40.87
CA GLY A 671 28.03 -3.29 40.81
C GLY A 671 27.83 -1.79 41.03
N ALA A 672 28.91 -1.03 41.24
CA ALA A 672 28.82 0.38 41.57
C ALA A 672 28.24 1.19 40.38
N PRO A 673 27.26 2.09 40.64
CA PRO A 673 26.73 2.99 39.62
C PRO A 673 27.75 4.07 39.24
N ASP A 674 27.60 4.61 38.04
CA ASP A 674 28.47 5.60 37.41
C ASP A 674 29.94 5.16 37.32
N LYS A 675 30.15 3.85 37.13
CA LYS A 675 31.48 3.23 37.03
C LYS A 675 31.58 2.30 35.83
N VAL A 676 32.80 2.24 35.28
CA VAL A 676 33.25 1.28 34.27
C VAL A 676 34.41 0.48 34.85
N TYR A 677 34.42 -0.83 34.64
CA TYR A 677 35.50 -1.70 35.08
C TYR A 677 36.61 -1.74 34.02
N VAL A 678 37.86 -1.46 34.38
CA VAL A 678 39.01 -1.40 33.45
C VAL A 678 40.11 -2.40 33.77
N GLN A 679 39.75 -3.59 34.28
CA GLN A 679 40.64 -4.66 34.79
C GLN A 679 41.49 -4.32 36.01
N THR A 680 42.01 -3.10 36.11
CA THR A 680 42.78 -2.62 37.27
C THR A 680 41.91 -2.06 38.38
N GLY A 681 40.60 -1.93 38.15
CA GLY A 681 39.62 -1.39 39.09
C GLY A 681 38.50 -0.63 38.39
N ASP A 682 37.69 0.08 39.18
CA ASP A 682 36.59 0.90 38.68
C ASP A 682 37.03 2.34 38.43
N VAL A 683 36.64 2.89 37.29
CA VAL A 683 36.86 4.28 36.92
C VAL A 683 35.54 4.97 36.62
N THR A 684 35.48 6.27 36.84
CA THR A 684 34.33 7.08 36.43
C THR A 684 34.48 7.42 34.95
N PRO A 685 33.50 7.07 34.10
CA PRO A 685 33.52 7.43 32.69
C PRO A 685 33.14 8.91 32.49
N ASP A 686 33.58 9.48 31.37
CA ASP A 686 33.09 10.74 30.84
C ASP A 686 31.94 10.47 29.86
N LEU A 687 30.77 11.02 30.17
CA LEU A 687 29.59 10.91 29.32
C LEU A 687 29.76 11.78 28.07
N GLY A 688 29.54 11.18 26.90
CA GLY A 688 29.44 11.88 25.62
C GLY A 688 28.02 12.38 25.35
N SER A 689 27.67 12.54 24.08
CA SER A 689 26.31 12.93 23.70
C SER A 689 25.33 11.78 23.91
N THR A 690 24.20 12.10 24.56
CA THR A 690 23.06 11.19 24.76
C THR A 690 21.88 11.63 23.90
N GLY A 691 21.39 10.73 23.04
CA GLY A 691 20.19 10.90 22.22
C GLY A 691 19.11 9.88 22.58
N GLN A 692 17.95 9.94 21.93
CA GLN A 692 16.85 8.99 22.12
C GLN A 692 17.15 7.60 21.51
N SER A 693 18.10 7.50 20.59
CA SER A 693 18.47 6.26 19.91
C SER A 693 19.82 5.69 20.36
N GLY A 694 20.56 6.40 21.20
CA GLY A 694 21.87 5.93 21.62
C GLY A 694 22.62 6.91 22.52
N VAL A 695 23.77 6.45 23.01
CA VAL A 695 24.68 7.22 23.87
C VAL A 695 26.13 6.93 23.50
N SER A 696 26.99 7.93 23.67
CA SER A 696 28.43 7.76 23.60
C SER A 696 29.07 7.93 24.97
N VAL A 697 30.10 7.16 25.26
CA VAL A 697 30.85 7.25 26.52
C VAL A 697 32.33 7.05 26.30
N PHE A 698 33.12 7.69 27.16
CA PHE A 698 34.57 7.64 27.14
C PHE A 698 35.10 7.20 28.51
N ALA A 699 35.95 6.19 28.59
CA ALA A 699 36.61 5.81 29.84
C ALA A 699 38.13 5.78 29.66
N SER A 700 38.90 6.44 30.53
CA SER A 700 40.37 6.37 30.49
C SER A 700 40.87 5.21 31.34
N ALA A 701 41.58 4.25 30.73
CA ALA A 701 42.39 3.30 31.47
C ALA A 701 43.82 3.88 31.65
N ALA A 702 44.44 3.64 32.80
CA ALA A 702 45.77 4.19 33.13
C ALA A 702 46.92 3.57 32.30
N SER A 703 46.65 2.51 31.52
CA SER A 703 47.65 1.81 30.72
C SER A 703 47.05 1.26 29.42
N PRO A 704 47.84 1.25 28.31
CA PRO A 704 47.43 0.64 27.04
C PRO A 704 47.07 -0.86 27.18
N GLY A 705 46.07 -1.32 26.43
CA GLY A 705 45.73 -2.74 26.31
C GLY A 705 44.85 -3.30 27.43
N LEU A 706 44.36 -2.45 28.34
CA LEU A 706 43.43 -2.86 29.38
C LEU A 706 42.02 -3.02 28.81
N HIS A 707 41.37 -4.12 29.16
CA HIS A 707 40.01 -4.41 28.75
C HIS A 707 39.01 -3.67 29.65
N CYS A 708 38.03 -3.04 29.03
CA CYS A 708 37.04 -2.23 29.71
C CYS A 708 35.65 -2.85 29.52
N TYR A 709 34.89 -2.94 30.61
CA TYR A 709 33.57 -3.56 30.67
C TYR A 709 32.61 -2.68 31.44
N ALA A 710 31.38 -2.54 30.94
CA ALA A 710 30.30 -1.92 31.69
C ALA A 710 28.94 -2.43 31.25
N GLN A 711 28.02 -2.47 32.19
CA GLN A 711 26.59 -2.62 31.92
C GLN A 711 25.94 -1.24 31.87
N LEU A 712 24.82 -1.15 31.15
CA LEU A 712 24.15 0.11 30.89
C LEU A 712 22.65 0.01 31.16
N THR A 713 22.12 1.05 31.79
CA THR A 713 20.68 1.32 31.81
C THR A 713 20.41 2.71 31.25
N ALA A 714 19.28 2.86 30.56
CA ALA A 714 18.80 4.12 29.99
C ALA A 714 17.36 4.34 30.42
N ASP A 715 17.11 5.42 31.15
CA ASP A 715 15.84 5.78 31.77
C ASP A 715 15.22 7.02 31.11
N ALA A 716 14.14 6.80 30.36
CA ALA A 716 13.39 7.81 29.61
C ALA A 716 11.99 8.06 30.22
N GLU A 717 11.83 7.92 31.53
CA GLU A 717 10.53 8.10 32.22
C GLU A 717 10.35 9.47 32.88
N ILE A 718 11.38 10.31 32.89
CA ILE A 718 11.44 11.56 33.67
C ILE A 718 10.74 12.72 32.93
N TYR A 719 9.82 13.38 33.63
CA TYR A 719 9.49 14.79 33.45
C TYR A 719 9.74 15.52 34.77
#